data_AF-A0A815AM56-F1
#
_entry.id   AF-A0A815AM56-F1
#
_cell.length_a   1.000
_cell.length_b   1.000
_cell.length_c   1.000
_cell.angle_alpha   90.00
_cell.angle_beta   90.00
_cell.angle_gamma   90.00
#
_symmetry.space_group_name_H-M   'P 1'
#
loop_
_entity.id
_entity.type
_entity.pdbx_description
1 polymer ?
#
loop_
_entity_poly.entity_id
_entity_poly.type
_entity_poly.pdbx_seq_one_letter_code
_entity_poly.pdbx_strand_id
1 'polypeptide(L)'
;MRDLLLRTRTRTPTMITLFEYLPNEILIIIFNYIQTNVLYQCFLNLNTRLNSILSDVSFNLDLTLVSKHDFDYMCKQAKNKIIRSLSLSNSHICGQIKYWYDNYDTEQQQQLNSLSLLWPTVDDLKYLLPILLSKTKNLNNLHLVNHPTLTENRSDNDKLIIKSALFELLKQLKSFTFLCDLFSFKNISSTISTTIQYLHLNKIDSFDLIIIFQHIPNLKSLTIELLNGITVPLSAVVAINMKQLKIKATTALFNGTHDLLKSIPNIQYLSIFSSIDQNQIDGNYWSSILSTLTNLKHFEFHIAASDCPNNVQELKSSYESMFWLIEHQWYVNIEYQTDKFHNYITIYTIPYPCNGYTLLSQREQFQLLTTNPSTTTNDLYQRVHILTMRSKGTHHYFSDIHTLQCHQNLNLSSFRNDELLLKLFSSTLNLSTIVDLYLISSIDINSYLLFSKMSSLKILRLTYSVLLKITNDFQYDDLCAYFHDHIEQLHFQQDHQGRINPPLYMKRNIMFKKFLAVFNTNMKYLGCEVEFVNDVIYMLPMLLTEMVNIIEIQMKVLKMKLIRQCDIGAKYRSISKLSREFRTNVDRLLRRQMKQRQQQFDVNYVGTHVCVWIGKQGYNHDHEHEIDITGQAMTSIDV
;
A
#
# COMPACT_ATOMS: atom_id res chain seq x y z
N MET A 1 -6.63 -23.91 -11.11
CA MET A 1 -7.30 -24.99 -10.33
C MET A 1 -8.14 -25.92 -11.21
N ARG A 2 -9.11 -25.42 -11.99
CA ARG A 2 -9.96 -26.24 -12.89
C ARG A 2 -9.17 -27.14 -13.87
N ASP A 3 -8.09 -26.62 -14.44
CA ASP A 3 -7.19 -27.39 -15.33
C ASP A 3 -6.29 -28.42 -14.62
N LEU A 4 -6.09 -28.27 -13.30
CA LEU A 4 -5.37 -29.23 -12.47
C LEU A 4 -6.25 -30.42 -12.07
N LEU A 5 -7.56 -30.18 -11.90
CA LEU A 5 -8.57 -31.18 -11.55
C LEU A 5 -8.94 -32.09 -12.72
N LEU A 6 -8.97 -31.58 -13.95
CA LEU A 6 -9.24 -32.41 -15.13
C LEU A 6 -8.09 -33.37 -15.49
N ARG A 7 -6.91 -33.24 -14.88
CA ARG A 7 -5.69 -33.96 -15.27
C ARG A 7 -5.16 -34.97 -14.24
N THR A 8 -5.70 -35.02 -13.02
CA THR A 8 -5.16 -35.87 -11.95
C THR A 8 -6.08 -37.08 -11.70
N ARG A 9 -5.95 -38.10 -12.56
CA ARG A 9 -6.57 -39.43 -12.38
C ARG A 9 -5.59 -40.48 -11.84
N THR A 10 -4.61 -40.07 -11.03
CA THR A 10 -3.56 -40.95 -10.49
C THR A 10 -3.52 -40.93 -8.95
N ARG A 11 -3.31 -42.13 -8.37
CA ARG A 11 -3.62 -42.59 -7.01
C ARG A 11 -2.75 -42.05 -5.86
N THR A 12 -2.25 -40.82 -5.94
CA THR A 12 -1.58 -40.17 -4.79
C THR A 12 -2.37 -38.94 -4.37
N PRO A 13 -2.66 -38.75 -3.07
CA PRO A 13 -3.40 -37.58 -2.60
C PRO A 13 -2.55 -36.32 -2.84
N THR A 14 -2.78 -35.64 -3.96
CA THR A 14 -2.24 -34.30 -4.24
C THR A 14 -2.74 -33.32 -3.17
N MET A 15 -2.01 -32.25 -2.82
CA MET A 15 -2.47 -31.18 -1.87
C MET A 15 -3.95 -30.78 -1.99
N ILE A 16 -4.55 -30.91 -3.18
CA ILE A 16 -5.98 -30.71 -3.46
C ILE A 16 -6.88 -31.60 -2.58
N THR A 17 -6.48 -32.83 -2.26
CA THR A 17 -7.25 -33.71 -1.36
C THR A 17 -7.22 -33.22 0.09
N LEU A 18 -6.14 -32.56 0.54
CA LEU A 18 -6.07 -32.01 1.91
C LEU A 18 -7.03 -30.82 2.09
N PHE A 19 -7.21 -30.00 1.07
CA PHE A 19 -8.16 -28.88 1.09
C PHE A 19 -9.62 -29.37 1.25
N GLU A 20 -9.96 -30.50 0.63
CA GLU A 20 -11.28 -31.13 0.78
C GLU A 20 -11.53 -31.71 2.18
N TYR A 21 -10.50 -31.89 3.01
CA TYR A 21 -10.65 -32.36 4.40
C TYR A 21 -10.78 -31.22 5.42
N LEU A 22 -10.57 -29.95 5.04
CA LEU A 22 -10.75 -28.83 5.95
C LEU A 22 -12.21 -28.74 6.41
N PRO A 23 -12.52 -28.47 7.70
CA PRO A 23 -13.88 -28.23 8.18
C PRO A 23 -14.55 -27.04 7.47
N ASN A 24 -15.89 -27.03 7.38
CA ASN A 24 -16.63 -25.96 6.70
C ASN A 24 -16.35 -24.59 7.33
N GLU A 25 -16.19 -24.56 8.65
CA GLU A 25 -15.90 -23.37 9.45
C GLU A 25 -14.57 -22.73 9.01
N ILE A 26 -13.55 -23.56 8.79
CA ILE A 26 -12.23 -23.11 8.34
C ILE A 26 -12.30 -22.60 6.89
N LEU A 27 -13.01 -23.33 6.03
CA LEU A 27 -13.21 -22.92 4.64
C LEU A 27 -13.95 -21.58 4.53
N ILE A 28 -14.98 -21.37 5.34
CA ILE A 28 -15.72 -20.10 5.40
C ILE A 28 -14.80 -18.96 5.86
N ILE A 29 -13.99 -19.19 6.90
CA ILE A 29 -13.01 -18.20 7.37
C ILE A 29 -12.04 -17.84 6.25
N ILE A 30 -11.46 -18.83 5.56
CA ILE A 30 -10.55 -18.60 4.43
C ILE A 30 -11.26 -17.83 3.32
N PHE A 31 -12.48 -18.22 2.96
CA PHE A 31 -13.25 -17.58 1.91
C PHE A 31 -13.56 -16.11 2.23
N ASN A 32 -13.73 -15.74 3.50
CA ASN A 32 -13.90 -14.34 3.89
C ASN A 32 -12.68 -13.45 3.56
N TYR A 33 -11.49 -14.03 3.33
CA TYR A 33 -10.29 -13.28 2.92
C TYR A 33 -10.07 -13.26 1.40
N ILE A 34 -10.89 -13.95 0.61
CA ILE A 34 -10.75 -14.04 -0.86
C ILE A 34 -11.90 -13.28 -1.52
N GLN A 35 -11.61 -12.53 -2.59
CA GLN A 35 -12.65 -11.84 -3.34
C GLN A 35 -13.65 -12.84 -3.97
N THR A 36 -14.95 -12.50 -3.94
CA THR A 36 -16.04 -13.37 -4.40
C THR A 36 -15.90 -13.81 -5.86
N ASN A 37 -15.42 -12.93 -6.74
CA ASN A 37 -15.13 -13.27 -8.14
C ASN A 37 -14.07 -14.38 -8.24
N VAL A 38 -12.95 -14.25 -7.52
CA VAL A 38 -11.87 -15.24 -7.48
C VAL A 38 -12.38 -16.55 -6.87
N LEU A 39 -13.16 -16.49 -5.78
CA LEU A 39 -13.76 -17.65 -5.15
C LEU A 39 -14.60 -18.47 -6.13
N TYR A 40 -15.53 -17.81 -6.83
CA TYR A 40 -16.42 -18.51 -7.75
C TYR A 40 -15.68 -19.05 -8.97
N GLN A 41 -14.71 -18.31 -9.50
CA GLN A 41 -13.88 -18.81 -10.60
C GLN A 41 -13.05 -20.03 -10.21
N CYS A 42 -12.55 -20.06 -8.97
CA CYS A 42 -11.67 -21.12 -8.50
C CYS A 42 -12.43 -22.36 -7.99
N PHE A 43 -13.52 -22.17 -7.25
CA PHE A 43 -14.17 -23.23 -6.46
C PHE A 43 -15.56 -23.65 -6.94
N LEU A 44 -16.23 -22.88 -7.80
CA LEU A 44 -17.55 -23.25 -8.30
C LEU A 44 -17.46 -24.47 -9.24
N ASN A 45 -18.36 -25.42 -9.02
CA ASN A 45 -18.44 -26.71 -9.73
C ASN A 45 -17.23 -27.63 -9.53
N LEU A 46 -16.44 -27.44 -8.47
CA LEU A 46 -15.41 -28.41 -8.12
C LEU A 46 -16.00 -29.65 -7.44
N ASN A 47 -16.83 -29.46 -6.41
CA ASN A 47 -17.61 -30.52 -5.77
C ASN A 47 -18.87 -29.95 -5.09
N THR A 48 -19.80 -30.82 -4.70
CA THR A 48 -21.08 -30.44 -4.11
C THR A 48 -20.94 -29.74 -2.76
N ARG A 49 -19.97 -30.15 -1.95
CA ARG A 49 -19.68 -29.55 -0.64
C ARG A 49 -19.24 -28.09 -0.79
N LEU A 50 -18.25 -27.82 -1.63
CA LEU A 50 -17.78 -26.46 -1.91
C LEU A 50 -18.87 -25.60 -2.55
N ASN A 51 -19.68 -26.16 -3.44
CA ASN A 51 -20.83 -25.46 -3.99
C ASN A 51 -21.86 -25.05 -2.91
N SER A 52 -22.10 -25.91 -1.92
CA SER A 52 -22.94 -25.59 -0.76
C SER A 52 -22.34 -24.50 0.11
N ILE A 53 -21.03 -24.56 0.38
CA ILE A 53 -20.35 -23.52 1.17
C ILE A 53 -20.42 -22.19 0.43
N LEU A 54 -20.15 -22.18 -0.89
CA LEU A 54 -20.24 -20.97 -1.70
C LEU A 54 -21.67 -20.41 -1.75
N SER A 55 -22.72 -21.24 -1.64
CA SER A 55 -24.08 -20.72 -1.52
C SER A 55 -24.38 -20.02 -0.20
N ASP A 56 -23.64 -20.35 0.86
CA ASP A 56 -23.82 -19.80 2.20
C ASP A 56 -22.96 -18.55 2.44
N VAL A 57 -21.87 -18.36 1.68
CA VAL A 57 -21.03 -17.15 1.76
C VAL A 57 -21.75 -15.94 1.18
N SER A 58 -21.66 -14.79 1.85
CA SER A 58 -22.26 -13.54 1.39
C SER A 58 -21.67 -13.12 0.05
N PHE A 59 -22.53 -12.92 -0.95
CA PHE A 59 -22.11 -12.54 -2.29
C PHE A 59 -21.83 -11.02 -2.36
N ASN A 60 -20.59 -10.66 -2.02
CA ASN A 60 -20.09 -9.29 -2.13
C ASN A 60 -19.30 -9.15 -3.43
N LEU A 61 -19.86 -8.48 -4.42
CA LEU A 61 -19.29 -8.41 -5.76
C LEU A 61 -18.45 -7.16 -5.93
N ASP A 62 -17.15 -7.36 -6.12
CA ASP A 62 -16.29 -6.32 -6.69
C ASP A 62 -15.99 -6.64 -8.15
N LEU A 63 -16.55 -5.82 -9.03
CA LEU A 63 -16.39 -5.91 -10.48
C LEU A 63 -15.68 -4.67 -11.02
N THR A 64 -14.97 -3.91 -10.19
CA THR A 64 -14.33 -2.66 -10.62
C THR A 64 -13.16 -2.88 -11.58
N LEU A 65 -12.41 -3.97 -11.42
CA LEU A 65 -11.18 -4.27 -12.17
C LEU A 65 -11.19 -5.65 -12.84
N VAL A 66 -12.34 -6.08 -13.38
CA VAL A 66 -12.51 -7.39 -14.03
C VAL A 66 -12.46 -7.30 -15.56
N SER A 67 -12.06 -8.37 -16.24
CA SER A 67 -12.16 -8.45 -17.70
C SER A 67 -13.63 -8.56 -18.13
N LYS A 68 -13.95 -8.24 -19.39
CA LYS A 68 -15.32 -8.40 -19.92
C LYS A 68 -15.82 -9.84 -19.80
N HIS A 69 -14.95 -10.82 -20.05
CA HIS A 69 -15.31 -12.23 -19.93
C HIS A 69 -15.68 -12.59 -18.48
N ASP A 70 -14.88 -12.13 -17.52
CA ASP A 70 -15.12 -12.39 -16.10
C ASP A 70 -16.38 -11.66 -15.62
N PHE A 71 -16.60 -10.44 -16.10
CA PHE A 71 -17.81 -9.68 -15.84
C PHE A 71 -19.05 -10.42 -16.32
N ASP A 72 -19.09 -10.85 -17.59
CA ASP A 72 -20.22 -11.60 -18.16
C ASP A 72 -20.44 -12.93 -17.43
N TYR A 73 -19.35 -13.61 -17.04
CA TYR A 73 -19.40 -14.85 -16.28
C TYR A 73 -20.00 -14.65 -14.88
N MET A 74 -19.45 -13.71 -14.12
CA MET A 74 -19.95 -13.36 -12.79
C MET A 74 -21.39 -12.89 -12.89
N CYS A 75 -21.73 -12.19 -13.98
CA CYS A 75 -23.08 -11.73 -14.16
C CYS A 75 -24.10 -12.88 -14.27
N LYS A 76 -23.73 -13.94 -14.98
CA LYS A 76 -24.56 -15.15 -15.06
C LYS A 76 -24.71 -15.85 -13.71
N GLN A 77 -23.67 -15.86 -12.87
CA GLN A 77 -23.73 -16.47 -11.54
C GLN A 77 -24.60 -15.68 -10.56
N ALA A 78 -24.61 -14.36 -10.70
CA ALA A 78 -25.31 -13.44 -9.82
C ALA A 78 -26.84 -13.48 -9.98
N LYS A 79 -27.37 -13.95 -11.13
CA LYS A 79 -28.80 -13.90 -11.49
C LYS A 79 -29.79 -14.50 -10.49
N ASN A 80 -29.37 -15.41 -9.62
CA ASN A 80 -30.23 -16.04 -8.60
C ASN A 80 -29.62 -15.95 -7.20
N LYS A 81 -28.76 -14.95 -6.95
CA LYS A 81 -28.04 -14.80 -5.69
C LYS A 81 -28.39 -13.49 -5.02
N ILE A 82 -28.39 -13.50 -3.69
CA ILE A 82 -28.58 -12.31 -2.88
C ILE A 82 -27.26 -11.53 -2.85
N ILE A 83 -27.30 -10.29 -3.31
CA ILE A 83 -26.12 -9.42 -3.43
C ILE A 83 -26.22 -8.34 -2.36
N ARG A 84 -25.33 -8.39 -1.37
CA ARG A 84 -25.34 -7.42 -0.24
C ARG A 84 -24.44 -6.22 -0.49
N SER A 85 -23.35 -6.42 -1.24
CA SER A 85 -22.42 -5.36 -1.63
C SER A 85 -22.06 -5.50 -3.10
N LEU A 86 -22.03 -4.38 -3.81
CA LEU A 86 -21.73 -4.32 -5.23
C LEU A 86 -20.82 -3.12 -5.54
N SER A 87 -19.72 -3.38 -6.24
CA SER A 87 -18.81 -2.37 -6.78
C SER A 87 -18.71 -2.49 -8.29
N LEU A 88 -19.00 -1.41 -9.00
CA LEU A 88 -18.97 -1.33 -10.47
C LEU A 88 -18.08 -0.17 -10.92
N SER A 89 -17.49 -0.28 -12.12
CA SER A 89 -16.65 0.76 -12.69
C SER A 89 -16.86 0.91 -14.19
N ASN A 90 -16.93 2.13 -14.70
CA ASN A 90 -16.96 2.37 -16.16
C ASN A 90 -15.57 2.63 -16.77
N SER A 91 -14.48 2.55 -16.01
CA SER A 91 -13.13 2.79 -16.56
C SER A 91 -12.63 1.72 -17.50
N HIS A 92 -12.78 0.46 -17.11
CA HIS A 92 -12.18 -0.67 -17.80
C HIS A 92 -13.15 -1.25 -18.83
N ILE A 93 -14.44 -1.26 -18.50
CA ILE A 93 -15.51 -1.70 -19.38
C ILE A 93 -16.53 -0.56 -19.47
N CYS A 94 -16.57 0.11 -20.61
CA CYS A 94 -17.55 1.17 -20.84
C CYS A 94 -18.98 0.61 -20.74
N GLY A 95 -19.84 1.26 -19.95
CA GLY A 95 -21.25 0.89 -19.80
C GLY A 95 -21.51 -0.28 -18.86
N GLN A 96 -20.53 -0.70 -18.06
CA GLN A 96 -20.69 -1.77 -17.06
C GLN A 96 -21.84 -1.47 -16.09
N ILE A 97 -21.93 -0.21 -15.64
CA ILE A 97 -22.95 0.21 -14.69
C ILE A 97 -24.33 0.08 -15.32
N LYS A 98 -24.53 0.68 -16.50
CA LYS A 98 -25.79 0.57 -17.24
C LYS A 98 -26.19 -0.89 -17.51
N TYR A 99 -25.24 -1.72 -17.98
CA TYR A 99 -25.49 -3.13 -18.24
C TYR A 99 -26.04 -3.87 -17.02
N TRP A 100 -25.47 -3.63 -15.84
CA TRP A 100 -25.93 -4.24 -14.60
C TRP A 100 -27.39 -3.87 -14.32
N TYR A 101 -27.75 -2.60 -14.37
CA TYR A 101 -29.11 -2.20 -14.01
C TYR A 101 -30.15 -2.56 -15.07
N ASP A 102 -29.74 -2.75 -16.32
CA ASP A 102 -30.62 -3.21 -17.40
C ASP A 102 -30.91 -4.72 -17.33
N ASN A 103 -30.07 -5.53 -16.68
CA ASN A 103 -30.14 -7.00 -16.74
C ASN A 103 -30.50 -7.69 -15.42
N TYR A 104 -30.62 -6.95 -14.32
CA TYR A 104 -30.82 -7.52 -12.98
C TYR A 104 -32.13 -7.09 -12.34
N ASP A 105 -32.80 -8.07 -11.73
CA ASP A 105 -34.14 -7.91 -11.20
C ASP A 105 -34.16 -7.10 -9.89
N THR A 106 -35.33 -6.54 -9.64
CA THR A 106 -35.69 -5.66 -8.53
C THR A 106 -35.55 -6.32 -7.16
N GLU A 107 -35.80 -7.62 -7.02
CA GLU A 107 -35.69 -8.33 -5.73
C GLU A 107 -34.24 -8.38 -5.21
N GLN A 108 -33.27 -8.56 -6.11
CA GLN A 108 -31.85 -8.56 -5.73
C GLN A 108 -31.39 -7.17 -5.32
N GLN A 109 -31.93 -6.14 -5.96
CA GLN A 109 -31.66 -4.74 -5.64
C GLN A 109 -32.21 -4.34 -4.26
N GLN A 110 -33.32 -4.94 -3.82
CA GLN A 110 -33.90 -4.66 -2.50
C GLN A 110 -33.00 -5.09 -1.34
N GLN A 111 -32.17 -6.12 -1.52
CA GLN A 111 -31.28 -6.63 -0.46
C GLN A 111 -29.89 -5.99 -0.47
N LEU A 112 -29.63 -5.10 -1.42
CA LEU A 112 -28.37 -4.40 -1.54
C LEU A 112 -28.19 -3.42 -0.37
N ASN A 113 -27.12 -3.60 0.39
CA ASN A 113 -26.78 -2.78 1.56
C ASN A 113 -25.68 -1.77 1.23
N SER A 114 -24.75 -2.13 0.34
CA SER A 114 -23.63 -1.29 -0.06
C SER A 114 -23.47 -1.24 -1.58
N LEU A 115 -23.34 -0.03 -2.12
CA LEU A 115 -23.08 0.21 -3.53
C LEU A 115 -21.87 1.13 -3.71
N SER A 116 -20.94 0.73 -4.56
CA SER A 116 -19.81 1.55 -5.00
C SER A 116 -19.85 1.70 -6.52
N LEU A 117 -19.93 2.94 -7.01
CA LEU A 117 -19.87 3.26 -8.43
C LEU A 117 -18.64 4.12 -8.69
N LEU A 118 -17.74 3.60 -9.53
CA LEU A 118 -16.54 4.28 -9.97
C LEU A 118 -16.73 4.77 -11.41
N TRP A 119 -16.47 6.06 -11.60
CA TRP A 119 -16.60 6.79 -12.85
C TRP A 119 -17.96 6.66 -13.56
N PRO A 120 -19.12 6.74 -12.86
CA PRO A 120 -20.40 6.81 -13.54
C PRO A 120 -20.50 8.10 -14.39
N THR A 121 -21.16 8.00 -15.54
CA THR A 121 -21.49 9.17 -16.36
C THR A 121 -22.70 9.91 -15.77
N VAL A 122 -22.96 11.15 -16.23
CA VAL A 122 -24.20 11.88 -15.87
C VAL A 122 -25.44 11.06 -16.25
N ASP A 123 -25.43 10.43 -17.42
CA ASP A 123 -26.56 9.62 -17.89
C ASP A 123 -26.75 8.38 -17.03
N ASP A 124 -25.65 7.75 -16.58
CA ASP A 124 -25.72 6.68 -15.59
C ASP A 124 -26.38 7.20 -14.31
N LEU A 125 -25.93 8.33 -13.74
CA LEU A 125 -26.51 8.87 -12.51
C LEU A 125 -28.00 9.23 -12.67
N LYS A 126 -28.39 9.88 -13.77
CA LYS A 126 -29.79 10.22 -14.06
C LYS A 126 -30.67 8.98 -14.16
N TYR A 127 -30.15 7.91 -14.74
CA TYR A 127 -30.86 6.63 -14.84
C TYR A 127 -30.93 5.90 -13.50
N LEU A 128 -29.83 5.88 -12.74
CA LEU A 128 -29.67 5.03 -11.56
C LEU A 128 -30.30 5.63 -10.30
N LEU A 129 -30.18 6.93 -10.08
CA LEU A 129 -30.66 7.54 -8.83
C LEU A 129 -32.16 7.29 -8.58
N PRO A 130 -33.07 7.40 -9.58
CA PRO A 130 -34.47 7.02 -9.40
C PRO A 130 -34.67 5.54 -9.05
N ILE A 131 -33.84 4.65 -9.59
CA ILE A 131 -33.85 3.21 -9.29
C ILE A 131 -33.42 2.99 -7.84
N LEU A 132 -32.35 3.65 -7.37
CA LEU A 132 -31.88 3.55 -5.99
C LEU A 132 -32.93 4.06 -4.99
N LEU A 133 -33.59 5.17 -5.31
CA LEU A 133 -34.66 5.73 -4.47
C LEU A 133 -35.87 4.79 -4.34
N SER A 134 -36.24 4.11 -5.43
CA SER A 134 -37.46 3.28 -5.46
C SER A 134 -37.24 1.83 -5.05
N LYS A 135 -36.08 1.23 -5.36
CA LYS A 135 -35.85 -0.22 -5.27
C LYS A 135 -34.85 -0.63 -4.21
N THR A 136 -33.93 0.22 -3.76
CA THR A 136 -32.87 -0.17 -2.81
C THR A 136 -33.14 0.35 -1.40
N LYS A 137 -34.21 -0.15 -0.76
CA LYS A 137 -34.65 0.32 0.57
C LYS A 137 -33.69 -0.01 1.71
N ASN A 138 -32.85 -1.04 1.54
CA ASN A 138 -31.87 -1.47 2.54
C ASN A 138 -30.47 -0.86 2.31
N LEU A 139 -30.33 0.03 1.33
CA LEU A 139 -29.05 0.63 1.00
C LEU A 139 -28.63 1.57 2.13
N ASN A 140 -27.60 1.18 2.87
CA ASN A 140 -27.03 2.00 3.94
C ASN A 140 -25.75 2.72 3.50
N ASN A 141 -25.02 2.17 2.53
CA ASN A 141 -23.73 2.71 2.13
C ASN A 141 -23.71 2.99 0.63
N LEU A 142 -23.39 4.21 0.25
CA LEU A 142 -23.23 4.60 -1.14
C LEU A 142 -21.91 5.33 -1.34
N HIS A 143 -21.08 4.80 -2.24
CA HIS A 143 -19.78 5.34 -2.59
C HIS A 143 -19.76 5.70 -4.08
N LEU A 144 -19.65 6.99 -4.38
CA LEU A 144 -19.64 7.53 -5.73
C LEU A 144 -18.32 8.26 -5.96
N VAL A 145 -17.53 7.79 -6.91
CA VAL A 145 -16.27 8.43 -7.32
C VAL A 145 -16.37 8.75 -8.78
N ASN A 146 -16.27 10.03 -9.14
CA ASN A 146 -16.52 10.46 -10.51
C ASN A 146 -15.24 10.81 -11.25
N HIS A 147 -15.36 10.87 -12.57
CA HIS A 147 -14.26 11.31 -13.43
C HIS A 147 -14.18 12.85 -13.40
N PRO A 148 -12.98 13.45 -13.36
CA PRO A 148 -12.81 14.91 -13.27
C PRO A 148 -13.52 15.69 -14.40
N THR A 149 -13.65 15.09 -15.58
CA THR A 149 -14.22 15.74 -16.78
C THR A 149 -15.75 15.91 -16.77
N LEU A 150 -16.45 15.44 -15.73
CA LEU A 150 -17.90 15.60 -15.60
C LEU A 150 -18.32 17.06 -15.33
N THR A 151 -17.40 17.93 -14.95
CA THR A 151 -17.66 19.31 -14.53
C THR A 151 -17.79 20.30 -15.69
N GLU A 152 -17.14 20.05 -16.82
CA GLU A 152 -16.82 21.12 -17.77
C GLU A 152 -17.87 21.38 -18.88
N ASN A 153 -18.83 20.50 -19.16
CA ASN A 153 -19.61 20.60 -20.41
C ASN A 153 -21.12 20.26 -20.34
N ARG A 154 -21.82 20.44 -19.21
CA ARG A 154 -23.22 19.98 -19.07
C ARG A 154 -24.19 21.01 -18.51
N SER A 155 -25.46 20.84 -18.88
CA SER A 155 -26.57 21.74 -18.56
C SER A 155 -26.82 21.83 -17.05
N ASP A 156 -27.19 23.01 -16.56
CA ASP A 156 -27.49 23.23 -15.14
C ASP A 156 -28.68 22.38 -14.66
N ASN A 157 -29.60 22.04 -15.56
CA ASN A 157 -30.74 21.17 -15.27
C ASN A 157 -30.32 19.75 -14.88
N ASP A 158 -29.33 19.16 -15.57
CA ASP A 158 -28.85 17.82 -15.24
C ASP A 158 -28.21 17.78 -13.85
N LYS A 159 -27.44 18.83 -13.52
CA LYS A 159 -26.83 18.99 -12.19
C LYS A 159 -27.90 19.10 -11.11
N LEU A 160 -28.97 19.86 -11.36
CA LEU A 160 -30.07 20.03 -10.41
C LEU A 160 -30.83 18.73 -10.14
N ILE A 161 -31.14 17.95 -11.19
CA ILE A 161 -31.83 16.65 -11.08
C ILE A 161 -30.99 15.64 -10.28
N ILE A 162 -29.70 15.56 -10.58
CA ILE A 162 -28.79 14.66 -9.85
C ILE A 162 -28.68 15.08 -8.39
N LYS A 163 -28.52 16.38 -8.13
CA LYS A 163 -28.46 16.92 -6.76
C LYS A 163 -29.71 16.54 -5.98
N SER A 164 -30.91 16.83 -6.49
CA SER A 164 -32.16 16.57 -5.77
C SER A 164 -32.32 15.09 -5.42
N ALA A 165 -32.01 14.19 -6.35
CA ALA A 165 -32.10 12.75 -6.11
C ALA A 165 -31.06 12.26 -5.09
N LEU A 166 -29.84 12.81 -5.10
CA LEU A 166 -28.82 12.50 -4.09
C LEU A 166 -29.25 12.96 -2.69
N PHE A 167 -29.86 14.13 -2.56
CA PHE A 167 -30.37 14.62 -1.26
C PHE A 167 -31.48 13.75 -0.70
N GLU A 168 -32.36 13.22 -1.54
CA GLU A 168 -33.36 12.25 -1.10
C GLU A 168 -32.71 10.93 -0.63
N LEU A 169 -31.66 10.46 -1.32
CA LEU A 169 -30.91 9.27 -0.89
C LEU A 169 -30.22 9.48 0.47
N LEU A 170 -29.74 10.69 0.77
CA LEU A 170 -29.13 10.99 2.06
C LEU A 170 -30.07 10.72 3.24
N LYS A 171 -31.39 10.74 3.06
CA LYS A 171 -32.35 10.49 4.16
C LYS A 171 -32.34 9.05 4.66
N GLN A 172 -31.93 8.08 3.83
CA GLN A 172 -31.91 6.66 4.18
C GLN A 172 -30.51 6.10 4.44
N LEU A 173 -29.46 6.74 3.91
CA LEU A 173 -28.09 6.24 3.99
C LEU A 173 -27.47 6.44 5.37
N LYS A 174 -26.68 5.47 5.82
CA LYS A 174 -25.81 5.57 7.00
C LYS A 174 -24.43 6.12 6.65
N SER A 175 -23.90 5.78 5.48
CA SER A 175 -22.62 6.25 4.97
C SER A 175 -22.75 6.71 3.53
N PHE A 176 -22.18 7.88 3.25
CA PHE A 176 -22.15 8.45 1.91
C PHE A 176 -20.77 8.98 1.58
N THR A 177 -20.25 8.56 0.43
CA THR A 177 -19.03 9.10 -0.16
C THR A 177 -19.35 9.65 -1.53
N PHE A 178 -18.97 10.91 -1.76
CA PHE A 178 -19.20 11.61 -3.01
C PHE A 178 -17.97 12.39 -3.42
N LEU A 179 -17.13 11.76 -4.23
CA LEU A 179 -15.90 12.34 -4.75
C LEU A 179 -16.15 12.94 -6.14
N CYS A 180 -17.00 13.96 -6.18
CA CYS A 180 -17.31 14.73 -7.40
C CYS A 180 -17.57 16.20 -7.08
N ASP A 181 -17.12 17.09 -7.96
CA ASP A 181 -17.33 18.55 -7.86
C ASP A 181 -18.76 19.01 -8.19
N LEU A 182 -19.65 18.07 -8.52
CA LEU A 182 -21.07 18.38 -8.77
C LEU A 182 -21.83 18.72 -7.49
N PHE A 183 -21.29 18.43 -6.30
CA PHE A 183 -21.99 18.65 -5.04
C PHE A 183 -21.69 20.03 -4.47
N SER A 184 -22.74 20.81 -4.24
CA SER A 184 -22.73 21.90 -3.26
C SER A 184 -24.04 21.82 -2.52
N PHE A 185 -23.98 22.01 -1.21
CA PHE A 185 -25.14 22.03 -0.32
C PHE A 185 -25.89 23.37 -0.39
N LYS A 186 -25.35 24.37 -1.09
CA LYS A 186 -26.04 25.64 -1.36
C LYS A 186 -27.41 25.39 -1.99
N ASN A 187 -28.44 26.01 -1.41
CA ASN A 187 -29.86 25.93 -1.78
C ASN A 187 -30.64 24.70 -1.28
N ILE A 188 -30.10 23.89 -0.36
CA ILE A 188 -30.87 22.85 0.32
C ILE A 188 -31.20 23.32 1.73
N SER A 189 -32.38 23.92 1.90
CA SER A 189 -32.83 24.45 3.19
C SER A 189 -33.73 23.50 3.99
N SER A 190 -34.18 22.37 3.43
CA SER A 190 -35.29 21.60 4.01
C SER A 190 -35.00 20.14 4.35
N THR A 191 -33.91 19.55 3.85
CA THR A 191 -33.68 18.10 4.00
C THR A 191 -32.78 17.81 5.19
N ILE A 192 -33.36 17.32 6.29
CA ILE A 192 -32.63 16.79 7.44
C ILE A 192 -32.39 15.29 7.22
N SER A 193 -31.13 14.86 7.23
CA SER A 193 -30.76 13.44 7.27
C SER A 193 -30.44 13.03 8.70
N THR A 194 -31.26 12.14 9.27
CA THR A 194 -31.06 11.60 10.62
C THR A 194 -30.30 10.28 10.63
N THR A 195 -30.01 9.68 9.47
CA THR A 195 -29.42 8.36 9.32
C THR A 195 -27.92 8.41 9.06
N ILE A 196 -27.43 9.44 8.35
CA ILE A 196 -26.02 9.59 8.00
C ILE A 196 -25.17 9.74 9.27
N GLN A 197 -24.15 8.89 9.36
CA GLN A 197 -23.13 8.90 10.41
C GLN A 197 -21.72 9.12 9.84
N TYR A 198 -21.50 8.78 8.58
CA TYR A 198 -20.18 8.86 7.93
C TYR A 198 -20.32 9.55 6.57
N LEU A 199 -19.63 10.68 6.41
CA LEU A 199 -19.69 11.50 5.20
C LEU A 199 -18.29 11.75 4.66
N HIS A 200 -18.09 11.52 3.36
CA HIS A 200 -16.83 11.80 2.67
C HIS A 200 -17.10 12.57 1.38
N LEU A 201 -16.58 13.79 1.29
CA LEU A 201 -16.87 14.73 0.21
C LEU A 201 -15.60 15.17 -0.50
N ASN A 202 -15.71 15.47 -1.80
CA ASN A 202 -14.59 16.02 -2.55
C ASN A 202 -14.27 17.45 -2.11
N LYS A 203 -15.08 18.41 -2.56
CA LYS A 203 -14.81 19.83 -2.44
C LYS A 203 -16.01 20.51 -1.80
N ILE A 204 -15.79 21.19 -0.69
CA ILE A 204 -16.83 21.95 0.00
C ILE A 204 -16.32 23.33 0.44
N ASP A 205 -17.23 24.23 0.81
CA ASP A 205 -16.90 25.50 1.44
C ASP A 205 -17.51 25.65 2.86
N SER A 206 -17.32 26.82 3.47
CA SER A 206 -17.85 27.14 4.80
C SER A 206 -19.37 27.07 4.90
N PHE A 207 -20.10 27.43 3.84
CA PHE A 207 -21.57 27.36 3.82
C PHE A 207 -22.03 25.90 3.80
N ASP A 208 -21.36 25.07 3.01
CA ASP A 208 -21.65 23.64 2.98
C ASP A 208 -21.45 23.00 4.37
N LEU A 209 -20.39 23.39 5.11
CA LEU A 209 -20.17 22.92 6.49
C LEU A 209 -21.31 23.31 7.44
N ILE A 210 -21.78 24.57 7.36
CA ILE A 210 -22.92 25.05 8.17
C ILE A 210 -24.15 24.19 7.90
N ILE A 211 -24.46 23.94 6.62
CA ILE A 211 -25.62 23.14 6.21
C ILE A 211 -25.46 21.69 6.69
N ILE A 212 -24.28 21.09 6.55
CA ILE A 212 -24.00 19.73 7.02
C ILE A 212 -24.23 19.63 8.53
N PHE A 213 -23.72 20.57 9.32
CA PHE A 213 -23.87 20.53 10.78
C PHE A 213 -25.31 20.80 11.23
N GLN A 214 -26.08 21.61 10.48
CA GLN A 214 -27.49 21.88 10.78
C GLN A 214 -28.40 20.71 10.41
N HIS A 215 -28.14 20.08 9.26
CA HIS A 215 -29.07 19.12 8.66
C HIS A 215 -28.65 17.66 8.82
N ILE A 216 -27.48 17.36 9.37
CA ILE A 216 -27.01 16.00 9.63
C ILE A 216 -26.61 15.82 11.10
N PRO A 217 -27.58 15.84 12.03
CA PRO A 217 -27.30 15.89 13.47
C PRO A 217 -26.60 14.65 14.03
N ASN A 218 -26.70 13.50 13.36
CA ASN A 218 -26.10 12.23 13.80
C ASN A 218 -24.72 11.94 13.18
N LEU A 219 -24.14 12.93 12.50
CA LEU A 219 -22.83 12.80 11.87
C LEU A 219 -21.73 12.52 12.91
N LYS A 220 -21.02 11.40 12.74
CA LYS A 220 -19.90 10.98 13.60
C LYS A 220 -18.55 11.26 12.95
N SER A 221 -18.45 11.11 11.64
CA SER A 221 -17.20 11.27 10.90
C SER A 221 -17.43 12.06 9.62
N LEU A 222 -16.61 13.10 9.42
CA LEU A 222 -16.55 13.89 8.21
C LEU A 222 -15.15 13.85 7.60
N THR A 223 -15.05 13.45 6.34
CA THR A 223 -13.81 13.52 5.55
C THR A 223 -14.02 14.44 4.35
N ILE A 224 -13.08 15.32 4.10
CA ILE A 224 -13.13 16.35 3.06
C ILE A 224 -11.80 16.29 2.30
N GLU A 225 -11.85 16.09 0.97
CA GLU A 225 -10.63 16.13 0.14
C GLU A 225 -10.10 17.56 0.03
N LEU A 226 -10.97 18.54 -0.17
CA LEU A 226 -10.63 19.94 -0.35
C LEU A 226 -11.66 20.87 0.33
N LEU A 227 -11.22 21.64 1.31
CA LEU A 227 -12.01 22.70 1.94
C LEU A 227 -11.62 24.07 1.36
N ASN A 228 -12.58 24.78 0.74
CA ASN A 228 -12.35 26.11 0.19
C ASN A 228 -12.53 27.18 1.27
N GLY A 229 -11.59 27.24 2.22
CA GLY A 229 -11.54 28.30 3.23
C GLY A 229 -12.73 28.37 4.18
N ILE A 230 -12.55 29.12 5.26
CA ILE A 230 -13.61 29.40 6.25
C ILE A 230 -13.84 30.90 6.30
N THR A 231 -14.81 31.37 5.53
CA THR A 231 -15.13 32.80 5.40
C THR A 231 -16.32 33.24 6.27
N VAL A 232 -17.09 32.29 6.79
CA VAL A 232 -18.31 32.56 7.55
C VAL A 232 -18.16 31.98 8.96
N PRO A 233 -18.51 32.73 10.02
CA PRO A 233 -18.49 32.22 11.38
C PRO A 233 -19.42 31.01 11.52
N LEU A 234 -18.89 29.91 12.05
CA LEU A 234 -19.67 28.68 12.33
C LEU A 234 -20.35 28.70 13.71
N SER A 235 -20.23 29.79 14.46
CA SER A 235 -20.64 29.92 15.87
C SER A 235 -22.11 29.62 16.16
N ALA A 236 -22.99 29.61 15.14
CA ALA A 236 -24.41 29.30 15.30
C ALA A 236 -24.74 27.80 15.28
N VAL A 237 -23.79 26.91 14.98
CA VAL A 237 -24.06 25.47 14.80
C VAL A 237 -23.08 24.61 15.57
N VAL A 238 -23.58 23.57 16.25
CA VAL A 238 -22.78 22.62 17.02
C VAL A 238 -23.09 21.18 16.61
N ALA A 239 -22.11 20.48 16.06
CA ALA A 239 -22.19 19.07 15.72
C ALA A 239 -21.70 18.19 16.89
N ILE A 240 -22.53 18.07 17.93
CA ILE A 240 -22.20 17.38 19.20
C ILE A 240 -21.82 15.90 19.04
N ASN A 241 -22.31 15.23 18.00
CA ASN A 241 -22.09 13.80 17.75
C ASN A 241 -20.79 13.54 16.96
N MET A 242 -20.16 14.58 16.43
CA MET A 242 -18.95 14.44 15.64
C MET A 242 -17.79 13.96 16.51
N LYS A 243 -17.15 12.88 16.07
CA LYS A 243 -15.98 12.26 16.71
C LYS A 243 -14.74 12.37 15.85
N GLN A 244 -14.89 12.54 14.53
CA GLN A 244 -13.79 12.55 13.60
C GLN A 244 -13.98 13.61 12.51
N LEU A 245 -12.94 14.43 12.30
CA LEU A 245 -12.83 15.34 11.17
C LEU A 245 -11.49 15.12 10.46
N LYS A 246 -11.54 14.92 9.14
CA LYS A 246 -10.36 14.80 8.27
C LYS A 246 -10.47 15.78 7.12
N ILE A 247 -9.55 16.74 7.04
CA ILE A 247 -9.42 17.71 5.95
C ILE A 247 -8.08 17.45 5.26
N LYS A 248 -8.11 16.91 4.05
CA LYS A 248 -6.90 16.50 3.32
C LYS A 248 -6.22 17.62 2.54
N ALA A 249 -6.94 18.70 2.27
CA ALA A 249 -6.39 19.94 1.73
C ALA A 249 -7.33 21.10 2.07
N THR A 250 -6.77 22.29 2.27
CA THR A 250 -7.52 23.54 2.35
C THR A 250 -6.72 24.68 1.76
N THR A 251 -7.42 25.54 1.01
CA THR A 251 -6.83 26.59 0.15
C THR A 251 -6.91 28.00 0.71
N ALA A 252 -7.47 28.22 1.90
CA ALA A 252 -7.58 29.56 2.47
C ALA A 252 -7.19 29.65 3.94
N LEU A 253 -6.85 30.88 4.34
CA LEU A 253 -6.53 31.38 5.68
C LEU A 253 -7.43 30.74 6.76
N PHE A 254 -6.81 30.21 7.82
CA PHE A 254 -7.42 29.56 8.99
C PHE A 254 -8.22 30.54 9.88
N ASN A 255 -8.66 31.69 9.37
CA ASN A 255 -9.36 32.74 10.11
C ASN A 255 -10.68 32.28 10.75
N GLY A 256 -11.22 31.12 10.37
CA GLY A 256 -12.41 30.52 10.98
C GLY A 256 -12.18 29.14 11.64
N THR A 257 -10.93 28.69 11.79
CA THR A 257 -10.66 27.34 12.34
C THR A 257 -11.04 27.22 13.80
N HIS A 258 -10.82 28.28 14.58
CA HIS A 258 -11.28 28.32 15.95
C HIS A 258 -12.81 28.18 16.05
N ASP A 259 -13.57 28.83 15.17
CA ASP A 259 -15.03 28.69 15.12
C ASP A 259 -15.45 27.28 14.68
N LEU A 260 -14.76 26.71 13.68
CA LEU A 260 -14.99 25.32 13.26
C LEU A 260 -14.76 24.33 14.40
N LEU A 261 -13.65 24.47 15.14
CA LEU A 261 -13.30 23.57 16.23
C LEU A 261 -14.26 23.73 17.42
N LYS A 262 -14.73 24.96 17.70
CA LYS A 262 -15.80 25.20 18.67
C LYS A 262 -17.12 24.52 18.31
N SER A 263 -17.43 24.41 17.02
CA SER A 263 -18.63 23.70 16.54
C SER A 263 -18.57 22.18 16.72
N ILE A 264 -17.41 21.59 17.05
CA ILE A 264 -17.20 20.13 17.16
C ILE A 264 -16.55 19.73 18.49
N PRO A 265 -17.13 20.09 19.66
CA PRO A 265 -16.46 20.02 20.96
C PRO A 265 -16.11 18.60 21.42
N ASN A 266 -16.78 17.57 20.89
CA ASN A 266 -16.60 16.18 21.29
C ASN A 266 -15.68 15.37 20.35
N ILE A 267 -14.90 16.06 19.52
CA ILE A 267 -13.99 15.42 18.56
C ILE A 267 -12.90 14.62 19.27
N GLN A 268 -12.59 13.45 18.71
CA GLN A 268 -11.57 12.52 19.21
C GLN A 268 -10.42 12.35 18.24
N TYR A 269 -10.67 12.54 16.95
CA TYR A 269 -9.68 12.48 15.88
C TYR A 269 -9.81 13.72 14.99
N LEU A 270 -8.72 14.48 14.88
CA LEU A 270 -8.64 15.64 14.01
C LEU A 270 -7.42 15.49 13.10
N SER A 271 -7.64 15.58 11.78
CA SER A 271 -6.57 15.60 10.78
C SER A 271 -6.76 16.77 9.83
N ILE A 272 -5.74 17.62 9.71
CA ILE A 272 -5.79 18.86 8.94
C ILE A 272 -4.52 19.01 8.10
N PHE A 273 -4.70 19.06 6.78
CA PHE A 273 -3.65 19.35 5.82
C PHE A 273 -3.93 20.69 5.14
N SER A 274 -3.00 21.62 5.22
CA SER A 274 -3.19 22.98 4.72
C SER A 274 -1.94 23.55 4.06
N SER A 275 -2.17 24.40 3.04
CA SER A 275 -1.22 25.41 2.60
C SER A 275 -1.69 26.79 3.10
N ILE A 276 -0.98 27.44 4.04
CA ILE A 276 -1.39 28.70 4.71
C ILE A 276 -0.36 29.82 4.45
N ASP A 277 -0.81 31.08 4.53
CA ASP A 277 0.03 32.24 4.79
C ASP A 277 0.53 32.32 6.25
N GLN A 278 1.63 33.04 6.48
CA GLN A 278 2.45 33.09 7.72
C GLN A 278 1.74 33.25 9.07
N ASN A 279 0.54 33.82 9.14
CA ASN A 279 0.03 34.40 10.39
C ASN A 279 -0.55 33.38 11.41
N GLN A 280 -0.62 32.08 11.07
CA GLN A 280 -1.31 31.05 11.87
C GLN A 280 -0.50 29.75 12.06
N ILE A 281 0.81 29.84 11.88
CA ILE A 281 1.72 28.71 12.10
C ILE A 281 2.22 28.59 13.54
N ASP A 282 1.92 29.57 14.42
CA ASP A 282 2.35 29.59 15.83
C ASP A 282 1.74 28.44 16.65
N GLY A 283 2.59 27.65 17.31
CA GLY A 283 2.22 26.56 18.19
C GLY A 283 1.48 26.99 19.45
N ASN A 284 1.68 28.23 19.93
CA ASN A 284 0.91 28.78 21.06
C ASN A 284 -0.53 29.07 20.66
N TYR A 285 -0.73 29.57 19.43
CA TYR A 285 -2.06 29.75 18.87
C TYR A 285 -2.78 28.39 18.77
N TRP A 286 -2.12 27.37 18.21
CA TRP A 286 -2.68 26.03 18.11
C TRP A 286 -2.94 25.39 19.49
N SER A 287 -2.02 25.50 20.45
CA SER A 287 -2.26 24.97 21.80
C SER A 287 -3.46 25.62 22.47
N SER A 288 -3.64 26.94 22.30
CA SER A 288 -4.80 27.65 22.85
C SER A 288 -6.12 27.12 22.29
N ILE A 289 -6.17 26.81 20.99
CA ILE A 289 -7.39 26.30 20.35
C ILE A 289 -7.62 24.83 20.70
N LEU A 290 -6.59 24.00 20.60
CA LEU A 290 -6.67 22.57 20.86
C LEU A 290 -7.01 22.26 22.33
N SER A 291 -6.61 23.14 23.26
CA SER A 291 -7.00 23.03 24.68
C SER A 291 -8.51 23.04 24.90
N THR A 292 -9.29 23.61 23.97
CA THR A 292 -10.77 23.61 24.03
C THR A 292 -11.37 22.23 23.68
N LEU A 293 -10.59 21.34 23.05
CA LEU A 293 -11.02 20.03 22.57
C LEU A 293 -10.61 18.93 23.56
N THR A 294 -11.26 18.91 24.73
CA THR A 294 -10.90 18.03 25.87
C THR A 294 -10.98 16.52 25.56
N ASN A 295 -11.70 16.13 24.51
CA ASN A 295 -11.85 14.73 24.08
C ASN A 295 -10.86 14.32 22.97
N LEU A 296 -10.00 15.22 22.49
CA LEU A 296 -9.10 14.98 21.37
C LEU A 296 -7.99 14.00 21.79
N LYS A 297 -7.97 12.83 21.13
CA LYS A 297 -6.99 11.76 21.38
C LYS A 297 -5.94 11.66 20.30
N HIS A 298 -6.31 11.96 19.07
CA HIS A 298 -5.45 11.86 17.90
C HIS A 298 -5.48 13.18 17.15
N PHE A 299 -4.31 13.78 17.00
CA PHE A 299 -4.13 15.02 16.27
C PHE A 299 -3.07 14.84 15.20
N GLU A 300 -3.49 15.02 13.96
CA GLU A 300 -2.64 15.01 12.78
C GLU A 300 -2.73 16.39 12.12
N PHE A 301 -1.60 17.05 11.95
CA PHE A 301 -1.59 18.28 11.17
C PHE A 301 -0.38 18.33 10.25
N HIS A 302 -0.57 18.99 9.12
CA HIS A 302 0.46 19.26 8.14
C HIS A 302 0.18 20.61 7.49
N ILE A 303 1.03 21.59 7.76
CA ILE A 303 0.93 22.96 7.27
C ILE A 303 2.14 23.25 6.41
N ALA A 304 1.92 23.63 5.15
CA ALA A 304 2.94 24.21 4.28
C ALA A 304 2.69 25.71 4.14
N ALA A 305 3.72 26.55 4.30
CA ALA A 305 3.60 27.99 4.11
C ALA A 305 4.72 28.51 3.21
N SER A 306 4.34 29.41 2.30
CA SER A 306 5.27 30.24 1.53
C SER A 306 5.58 31.52 2.32
N ASP A 307 6.84 31.94 2.25
CA ASP A 307 7.43 33.04 3.01
C ASP A 307 7.58 32.70 4.49
N CYS A 308 8.82 32.69 4.98
CA CYS A 308 9.13 32.32 6.36
C CYS A 308 8.85 33.46 7.35
N PRO A 309 8.37 33.19 8.58
CA PRO A 309 8.54 34.16 9.66
C PRO A 309 10.04 34.43 9.88
N ASN A 310 10.39 35.67 10.20
CA ASN A 310 11.79 36.08 10.40
C ASN A 310 12.48 35.34 11.57
N ASN A 311 11.71 34.66 12.45
CA ASN A 311 12.22 33.94 13.61
C ASN A 311 11.68 32.49 13.69
N VAL A 312 12.31 31.57 12.96
CA VAL A 312 12.02 30.12 13.02
C VAL A 312 12.24 29.54 14.42
N GLN A 313 13.15 30.11 15.20
CA GLN A 313 13.47 29.63 16.55
C GLN A 313 12.33 29.89 17.54
N GLU A 314 11.70 31.06 17.47
CA GLU A 314 10.49 31.37 18.26
C GLU A 314 9.33 30.47 17.87
N LEU A 315 9.09 30.31 16.57
CA LEU A 315 8.07 29.41 16.06
C LEU A 315 8.26 27.99 16.60
N LYS A 316 9.49 27.51 16.56
CA LYS A 316 9.81 26.19 17.09
C LYS A 316 9.59 26.08 18.60
N SER A 317 10.03 27.09 19.35
CA SER A 317 9.83 27.14 20.81
C SER A 317 8.35 27.08 21.19
N SER A 318 7.45 27.60 20.34
CA SER A 318 6.00 27.53 20.56
C SER A 318 5.40 26.11 20.49
N TYR A 319 6.07 25.17 19.81
CA TYR A 319 5.67 23.75 19.74
C TYR A 319 6.39 22.87 20.78
N GLU A 320 7.27 23.44 21.59
CA GLU A 320 8.02 22.75 22.65
C GLU A 320 7.42 23.00 24.05
N SER A 321 6.23 23.58 24.14
CA SER A 321 5.57 23.84 25.41
C SER A 321 5.11 22.55 26.11
N MET A 322 4.82 22.65 27.42
CA MET A 322 4.32 21.53 28.23
C MET A 322 3.07 20.87 27.63
N PHE A 323 2.22 21.69 26.99
CA PHE A 323 1.04 21.22 26.25
C PHE A 323 1.40 20.17 25.21
N TRP A 324 2.37 20.45 24.34
CA TRP A 324 2.76 19.57 23.25
C TRP A 324 3.54 18.36 23.74
N LEU A 325 4.56 18.59 24.58
CA LEU A 325 5.54 17.55 24.92
C LEU A 325 5.10 16.63 26.08
N ILE A 326 4.38 17.17 27.07
CA ILE A 326 4.06 16.44 28.31
C ILE A 326 2.59 16.05 28.36
N GLU A 327 1.68 17.01 28.19
CA GLU A 327 0.25 16.78 28.35
C GLU A 327 -0.31 15.89 27.23
N HIS A 328 0.03 16.20 25.98
CA HIS A 328 -0.52 15.51 24.81
C HIS A 328 0.46 14.58 24.10
N GLN A 329 1.77 14.75 24.30
CA GLN A 329 2.82 14.00 23.61
C GLN A 329 2.68 14.06 22.07
N TRP A 330 2.21 15.19 21.56
CA TRP A 330 2.13 15.46 20.13
C TRP A 330 3.43 16.12 19.68
N TYR A 331 4.34 15.29 19.16
CA TYR A 331 5.60 15.79 18.62
C TYR A 331 5.39 16.44 17.26
N VAL A 332 6.00 17.61 17.08
CA VAL A 332 5.89 18.41 15.86
C VAL A 332 7.26 18.58 15.24
N ASN A 333 7.36 18.35 13.93
CA ASN A 333 8.55 18.67 13.15
C ASN A 333 8.33 19.94 12.33
N ILE A 334 9.41 20.69 12.13
CA ILE A 334 9.44 21.89 11.30
C ILE A 334 10.57 21.72 10.28
N GLU A 335 10.19 21.63 9.01
CA GLU A 335 11.08 21.61 7.87
C GLU A 335 11.11 22.98 7.22
N TYR A 336 12.30 23.41 6.83
CA TYR A 336 12.51 24.72 6.28
C TYR A 336 13.41 24.63 5.06
N GLN A 337 12.92 25.15 3.95
CA GLN A 337 13.61 25.13 2.67
C GLN A 337 13.80 26.56 2.17
N THR A 338 15.06 26.93 1.96
CA THR A 338 15.41 28.16 1.23
C THR A 338 15.78 27.80 -0.21
N ASP A 339 15.01 28.32 -1.16
CA ASP A 339 15.44 28.40 -2.55
C ASP A 339 15.72 29.87 -2.92
N LYS A 340 16.46 30.10 -4.00
CA LYS A 340 16.85 31.44 -4.49
C LYS A 340 15.67 32.39 -4.72
N PHE A 341 14.46 31.86 -4.81
CA PHE A 341 13.26 32.63 -5.13
C PHE A 341 12.19 32.60 -4.03
N HIS A 342 12.18 31.59 -3.16
CA HIS A 342 11.14 31.41 -2.15
C HIS A 342 11.67 30.69 -0.90
N ASN A 343 11.20 31.12 0.27
CA ASN A 343 11.36 30.38 1.51
C ASN A 343 10.07 29.59 1.77
N TYR A 344 10.20 28.28 1.97
CA TYR A 344 9.07 27.40 2.31
C TYR A 344 9.29 26.81 3.69
N ILE A 345 8.23 26.75 4.48
CA ILE A 345 8.22 26.06 5.76
C ILE A 345 7.12 25.00 5.75
N THR A 346 7.44 23.81 6.23
CA THR A 346 6.48 22.73 6.41
C THR A 346 6.49 22.30 7.87
N ILE A 347 5.33 22.31 8.51
CA ILE A 347 5.16 21.98 9.92
C ILE A 347 4.21 20.81 9.99
N TYR A 348 4.56 19.74 10.69
CA TYR A 348 3.69 18.59 10.79
C TYR A 348 3.83 17.84 12.09
N THR A 349 2.74 17.25 12.58
CA THR A 349 2.86 16.27 13.66
C THR A 349 3.52 15.01 13.15
N ILE A 350 4.46 14.51 13.93
CA ILE A 350 5.06 13.20 13.71
C ILE A 350 4.01 12.19 14.19
N PRO A 351 3.46 11.33 13.31
CA PRO A 351 2.34 10.46 13.64
C PRO A 351 2.77 9.36 14.62
N TYR A 352 2.84 9.68 15.92
CA TYR A 352 3.42 8.86 16.99
C TYR A 352 4.90 8.44 16.72
N PRO A 353 5.76 8.30 17.74
CA PRO A 353 7.05 7.65 17.60
C PRO A 353 6.85 6.12 17.46
N CYS A 354 6.29 5.67 16.34
CA CYS A 354 6.01 4.27 16.03
C CYS A 354 6.99 3.75 14.98
N ASN A 355 7.97 2.94 15.38
CA ASN A 355 8.88 2.08 14.61
C ASN A 355 9.57 2.62 13.34
N GLY A 356 9.13 3.67 12.67
CA GLY A 356 9.56 4.08 11.33
C GLY A 356 9.79 5.58 11.21
N TYR A 357 10.89 5.99 10.58
CA TYR A 357 11.27 7.39 10.36
C TYR A 357 11.85 7.59 8.96
N THR A 358 11.51 8.70 8.28
CA THR A 358 12.08 9.04 6.97
C THR A 358 12.96 10.27 7.07
N LEU A 359 14.24 10.12 6.74
CA LEU A 359 15.25 11.19 6.70
C LEU A 359 15.17 11.96 5.38
N LEU A 360 14.79 13.24 5.47
CA LEU A 360 14.74 14.19 4.36
C LEU A 360 16.02 15.07 4.31
N SER A 361 16.18 15.94 3.31
CA SER A 361 17.51 16.52 2.99
C SER A 361 18.03 17.65 3.85
N GLN A 362 19.35 17.78 4.00
CA GLN A 362 19.99 18.85 4.78
C GLN A 362 19.74 20.27 4.22
N ARG A 363 19.25 20.42 2.99
CA ARG A 363 18.75 21.72 2.51
C ARG A 363 17.36 22.06 3.07
N GLU A 364 16.77 21.15 3.84
CA GLU A 364 15.37 21.15 4.26
C GLU A 364 15.18 20.84 5.76
N GLN A 365 16.27 20.71 6.55
CA GLN A 365 16.17 20.37 7.98
C GLN A 365 16.91 21.39 8.84
N PHE A 366 16.16 22.25 9.55
CA PHE A 366 16.70 22.87 10.76
C PHE A 366 16.58 21.88 11.91
N GLN A 367 17.72 21.32 12.29
CA GLN A 367 17.78 20.48 13.48
C GLN A 367 17.81 21.30 14.74
N LEU A 368 16.99 20.82 15.69
CA LEU A 368 17.13 20.94 17.12
C LEU A 368 18.56 20.69 17.61
N LEU A 369 19.39 21.72 17.53
CA LEU A 369 20.50 21.99 18.45
C LEU A 369 20.38 23.48 18.75
N THR A 370 19.66 23.89 19.79
CA THR A 370 20.23 24.05 21.13
C THR A 370 19.17 23.87 22.22
N THR A 371 18.93 22.65 22.67
CA THR A 371 18.68 22.41 24.09
C THR A 371 19.99 22.01 24.72
N ASN A 372 20.22 22.43 25.96
CA ASN A 372 21.34 21.99 26.77
C ASN A 372 21.55 20.47 26.62
N PRO A 373 22.80 19.98 26.52
CA PRO A 373 23.13 18.56 26.37
C PRO A 373 22.69 17.68 27.56
N SER A 374 21.94 18.22 28.52
CA SER A 374 21.51 17.55 29.74
C SER A 374 20.14 16.89 29.65
N THR A 375 19.32 17.10 28.61
CA THR A 375 18.00 16.42 28.51
C THR A 375 17.67 15.93 27.09
N THR A 376 17.93 14.64 26.87
CA THR A 376 17.02 13.66 26.23
C THR A 376 16.47 13.94 24.80
N THR A 377 17.31 14.37 23.85
CA THR A 377 16.98 14.22 22.41
C THR A 377 17.25 12.80 21.89
N ASN A 378 18.12 12.04 22.56
CA ASN A 378 18.41 10.65 22.20
C ASN A 378 17.23 9.69 22.46
N ASP A 379 16.32 10.01 23.39
CA ASP A 379 15.23 9.09 23.76
C ASP A 379 14.09 9.05 22.72
N LEU A 380 13.95 10.10 21.89
CA LEU A 380 12.92 10.16 20.84
C LEU A 380 13.21 9.18 19.69
N TYR A 381 14.49 8.98 19.37
CA TYR A 381 14.92 8.11 18.26
C TYR A 381 15.24 6.68 18.68
N GLN A 382 15.33 6.40 19.98
CA GLN A 382 15.48 5.02 20.51
C GLN A 382 14.30 4.11 20.12
N ARG A 383 13.12 4.67 19.86
CA ARG A 383 11.92 3.91 19.47
C ARG A 383 11.77 3.70 17.96
N VAL A 384 12.69 4.24 17.16
CA VAL A 384 12.71 4.05 15.71
C VAL A 384 13.46 2.76 15.41
N HIS A 385 12.83 1.83 14.71
CA HIS A 385 13.44 0.57 14.28
C HIS A 385 13.60 0.47 12.76
N ILE A 386 12.95 1.34 12.00
CA ILE A 386 12.93 1.40 10.54
C ILE A 386 13.33 2.82 10.15
N LEU A 387 14.42 2.97 9.41
CA LEU A 387 14.90 4.27 8.96
C LEU A 387 14.96 4.31 7.43
N THR A 388 14.33 5.31 6.83
CA THR A 388 14.35 5.53 5.38
C THR A 388 15.18 6.76 5.07
N MET A 389 16.41 6.57 4.58
CA MET A 389 17.31 7.64 4.18
C MET A 389 17.08 8.09 2.74
N ARG A 390 16.62 9.33 2.57
CA ARG A 390 16.53 9.99 1.26
C ARG A 390 17.61 11.06 1.05
N SER A 391 18.42 11.34 2.08
CA SER A 391 19.45 12.37 2.01
C SER A 391 20.66 12.13 2.92
N LYS A 392 21.73 12.89 2.66
CA LYS A 392 23.03 12.82 3.31
C LYS A 392 22.99 13.45 4.69
N GLY A 393 23.04 12.59 5.71
CA GLY A 393 23.46 12.93 7.06
C GLY A 393 22.49 13.78 7.86
N THR A 394 22.50 13.57 9.16
CA THR A 394 21.77 14.37 10.15
C THR A 394 22.59 14.55 11.40
N HIS A 395 22.23 15.54 12.22
CA HIS A 395 22.73 15.71 13.60
C HIS A 395 22.00 14.78 14.58
N HIS A 396 21.09 13.92 14.11
CA HIS A 396 20.39 12.92 14.91
C HIS A 396 21.14 11.58 14.91
N TYR A 397 21.18 10.92 16.06
CA TYR A 397 21.72 9.58 16.22
C TYR A 397 20.59 8.58 16.49
N PHE A 398 20.46 7.57 15.64
CA PHE A 398 19.50 6.47 15.78
C PHE A 398 20.20 5.22 16.31
N SER A 399 19.94 4.87 17.58
CA SER A 399 20.68 3.82 18.28
C SER A 399 20.21 2.39 18.03
N ASP A 400 18.95 2.20 17.63
CA ASP A 400 18.28 0.88 17.59
C ASP A 400 17.53 0.61 16.27
N ILE A 401 18.17 0.94 15.14
CA ILE A 401 17.62 0.69 13.80
C ILE A 401 17.82 -0.77 13.41
N HIS A 402 16.73 -1.49 13.16
CA HIS A 402 16.73 -2.85 12.63
C HIS A 402 16.60 -2.90 11.10
N THR A 403 15.88 -1.95 10.49
CA THR A 403 15.69 -1.86 9.04
C THR A 403 16.17 -0.53 8.51
N LEU A 404 17.06 -0.54 7.51
CA LEU A 404 17.55 0.67 6.85
C LEU A 404 17.18 0.66 5.37
N GLN A 405 16.52 1.71 4.87
CA GLN A 405 16.16 1.88 3.46
C GLN A 405 16.85 3.10 2.86
N CYS A 406 17.66 2.92 1.81
CA CYS A 406 18.42 3.98 1.16
C CYS A 406 17.88 4.27 -0.25
N HIS A 407 17.36 5.49 -0.47
CA HIS A 407 16.72 5.91 -1.73
C HIS A 407 17.59 6.80 -2.64
N GLN A 408 17.15 6.88 -3.91
CA GLN A 408 17.81 7.45 -5.12
C GLN A 408 18.49 8.83 -5.04
N ASN A 409 18.23 9.64 -4.01
CA ASN A 409 18.79 11.00 -3.91
C ASN A 409 20.06 11.09 -3.05
N LEU A 410 20.51 9.97 -2.49
CA LEU A 410 21.85 9.84 -1.93
C LEU A 410 22.86 9.81 -3.08
N ASN A 411 23.19 10.97 -3.66
CA ASN A 411 24.24 11.07 -4.69
C ASN A 411 25.62 10.84 -4.04
N LEU A 412 25.87 9.59 -3.63
CA LEU A 412 27.05 9.15 -2.89
C LEU A 412 28.28 9.07 -3.80
N SER A 413 28.08 9.13 -5.11
CA SER A 413 29.14 9.28 -6.13
C SER A 413 30.06 10.51 -5.91
N SER A 414 29.59 11.52 -5.15
CA SER A 414 30.41 12.68 -4.79
C SER A 414 31.43 12.38 -3.67
N PHE A 415 31.26 11.29 -2.92
CA PHE A 415 32.21 10.89 -1.89
C PHE A 415 33.26 9.99 -2.55
N ARG A 416 34.38 10.59 -2.97
CA ARG A 416 35.54 9.83 -3.46
C ARG A 416 36.28 9.05 -2.35
N ASN A 417 35.81 9.12 -1.10
CA ASN A 417 36.48 8.56 0.07
C ASN A 417 35.46 7.83 0.97
N ASP A 418 35.59 6.50 1.04
CA ASP A 418 34.69 5.61 1.79
C ASP A 418 34.70 5.90 3.30
N GLU A 419 35.79 6.44 3.82
CA GLU A 419 35.94 6.79 5.23
C GLU A 419 34.99 7.93 5.64
N LEU A 420 34.72 8.88 4.74
CA LEU A 420 33.78 9.97 4.98
C LEU A 420 32.33 9.49 4.98
N LEU A 421 32.01 8.52 4.12
CA LEU A 421 30.70 7.90 4.05
C LEU A 421 30.43 7.11 5.33
N LEU A 422 31.39 6.31 5.77
CA LEU A 422 31.32 5.59 7.05
C LEU A 422 31.21 6.51 8.25
N LYS A 423 31.96 7.60 8.27
CA LYS A 423 31.87 8.60 9.33
C LYS A 423 30.47 9.21 9.38
N LEU A 424 29.85 9.46 8.23
CA LEU A 424 28.49 10.00 8.13
C LEU A 424 27.41 9.00 8.57
N PHE A 425 27.53 7.73 8.16
CA PHE A 425 26.63 6.68 8.65
C PHE A 425 26.81 6.46 10.15
N SER A 426 28.05 6.32 10.62
CA SER A 426 28.36 6.07 12.04
C SER A 426 28.02 7.25 12.95
N SER A 427 28.02 8.48 12.43
CA SER A 427 27.54 9.65 13.18
C SER A 427 26.02 9.74 13.25
N THR A 428 25.31 9.04 12.35
CA THR A 428 23.85 9.12 12.22
C THR A 428 23.16 7.90 12.83
N LEU A 429 23.75 6.71 12.79
CA LEU A 429 23.10 5.49 13.25
C LEU A 429 24.08 4.44 13.74
N ASN A 430 23.59 3.58 14.63
CA ASN A 430 24.29 2.36 15.03
C ASN A 430 24.19 1.30 13.92
N LEU A 431 25.25 1.14 13.12
CA LEU A 431 25.27 0.16 12.04
C LEU A 431 25.16 -1.29 12.53
N SER A 432 25.58 -1.58 13.77
CA SER A 432 25.62 -2.94 14.30
C SER A 432 24.25 -3.55 14.58
N THR A 433 23.20 -2.73 14.73
CA THR A 433 21.82 -3.19 14.99
C THR A 433 21.05 -3.52 13.71
N ILE A 434 21.56 -3.15 12.54
CA ILE A 434 20.84 -3.33 11.27
C ILE A 434 20.76 -4.81 10.94
N VAL A 435 19.53 -5.31 10.75
CA VAL A 435 19.23 -6.68 10.35
C VAL A 435 18.74 -6.76 8.91
N ASP A 436 18.02 -5.74 8.43
CA ASP A 436 17.47 -5.64 7.07
C ASP A 436 17.93 -4.35 6.38
N LEU A 437 18.65 -4.48 5.25
CA LEU A 437 19.14 -3.35 4.47
C LEU A 437 18.49 -3.35 3.09
N TYR A 438 17.85 -2.24 2.71
CA TYR A 438 17.29 -2.02 1.38
C TYR A 438 18.00 -0.89 0.62
N LEU A 439 18.64 -1.22 -0.50
CA LEU A 439 19.33 -0.27 -1.38
C LEU A 439 18.59 -0.13 -2.72
N ILE A 440 18.01 1.06 -2.97
CA ILE A 440 17.17 1.32 -4.16
C ILE A 440 17.96 1.96 -5.31
N SER A 441 19.15 2.46 -5.03
CA SER A 441 19.96 3.16 -6.02
C SER A 441 21.42 2.88 -5.86
N SER A 442 22.13 3.02 -6.97
CA SER A 442 23.54 2.75 -7.06
C SER A 442 24.33 3.53 -6.01
N ILE A 443 24.82 2.83 -4.99
CA ILE A 443 25.79 3.40 -4.09
C ILE A 443 27.17 3.08 -4.65
N ASP A 444 27.96 4.10 -4.97
CA ASP A 444 29.38 3.95 -5.29
C ASP A 444 30.15 3.83 -3.97
N ILE A 445 30.15 2.63 -3.37
CA ILE A 445 30.92 2.34 -2.13
C ILE A 445 31.99 1.32 -2.48
N ASN A 446 33.21 1.45 -1.93
CA ASN A 446 33.95 0.24 -1.53
C ASN A 446 33.15 -0.44 -0.40
N SER A 447 32.19 -1.23 -0.85
CA SER A 447 31.10 -1.84 -0.10
C SER A 447 31.54 -2.54 1.20
N TYR A 448 32.70 -3.20 1.19
CA TYR A 448 33.15 -4.00 2.33
C TYR A 448 33.23 -3.22 3.66
N LEU A 449 33.78 -2.01 3.66
CA LEU A 449 34.03 -1.30 4.91
C LEU A 449 32.72 -0.89 5.60
N LEU A 450 31.67 -0.57 4.83
CA LEU A 450 30.31 -0.35 5.35
C LEU A 450 29.69 -1.64 5.89
N PHE A 451 29.75 -2.72 5.12
CA PHE A 451 29.18 -4.01 5.52
C PHE A 451 29.87 -4.58 6.77
N SER A 452 31.19 -4.44 6.89
CA SER A 452 31.95 -4.89 8.06
C SER A 452 31.48 -4.27 9.40
N LYS A 453 30.75 -3.14 9.35
CA LYS A 453 30.17 -2.49 10.53
C LYS A 453 28.74 -2.93 10.83
N MET A 454 28.10 -3.69 9.95
CA MET A 454 26.72 -4.18 10.08
C MET A 454 26.67 -5.65 10.55
N SER A 455 27.33 -6.00 11.65
CA SER A 455 27.51 -7.39 12.12
C SER A 455 26.21 -8.21 12.29
N SER A 456 25.06 -7.56 12.44
CA SER A 456 23.75 -8.23 12.59
C SER A 456 22.97 -8.38 11.28
N LEU A 457 23.52 -7.93 10.15
CA LEU A 457 22.82 -7.90 8.87
C LEU A 457 22.56 -9.31 8.35
N LYS A 458 21.28 -9.65 8.15
CA LYS A 458 20.85 -10.96 7.65
C LYS A 458 20.03 -10.88 6.37
N ILE A 459 19.36 -9.75 6.15
CA ILE A 459 18.46 -9.53 5.01
C ILE A 459 19.03 -8.41 4.15
N LEU A 460 19.29 -8.69 2.89
CA LEU A 460 19.81 -7.73 1.93
C LEU A 460 18.83 -7.59 0.76
N ARG A 461 18.27 -6.40 0.60
CA ARG A 461 17.37 -6.04 -0.51
C ARG A 461 18.06 -5.06 -1.42
N LEU A 462 18.11 -5.35 -2.71
CA LEU A 462 18.87 -4.57 -3.68
C LEU A 462 18.02 -4.34 -4.91
N THR A 463 18.18 -3.20 -5.56
CA THR A 463 17.74 -3.09 -6.95
C THR A 463 18.75 -3.71 -7.90
N TYR A 464 18.30 -4.08 -9.10
CA TYR A 464 19.15 -4.73 -10.09
C TYR A 464 20.37 -3.88 -10.48
N SER A 465 20.22 -2.56 -10.56
CA SER A 465 21.37 -1.66 -10.81
C SER A 465 22.42 -1.71 -9.70
N VAL A 466 21.99 -1.79 -8.44
CA VAL A 466 22.88 -1.90 -7.27
C VAL A 466 23.58 -3.24 -7.27
N LEU A 467 22.83 -4.32 -7.48
CA LEU A 467 23.38 -5.66 -7.61
C LEU A 467 24.51 -5.67 -8.65
N LEU A 468 24.28 -5.12 -9.85
CA LEU A 468 25.31 -5.10 -10.89
C LEU A 468 26.58 -4.35 -10.49
N LYS A 469 26.47 -3.24 -9.75
CA LYS A 469 27.65 -2.52 -9.28
C LYS A 469 28.43 -3.34 -8.24
N ILE A 470 27.74 -3.83 -7.21
CA ILE A 470 28.33 -4.74 -6.22
C ILE A 470 28.97 -5.94 -6.95
N THR A 471 28.33 -6.45 -8.02
CA THR A 471 28.86 -7.57 -8.79
C THR A 471 30.17 -7.28 -9.51
N ASN A 472 30.36 -6.05 -9.97
CA ASN A 472 31.61 -5.60 -10.59
C ASN A 472 32.72 -5.42 -9.55
N ASP A 473 32.34 -5.14 -8.31
CA ASP A 473 33.23 -4.91 -7.17
C ASP A 473 33.60 -6.20 -6.41
N PHE A 474 33.10 -7.39 -6.76
CA PHE A 474 33.61 -8.69 -6.21
C PHE A 474 35.04 -9.04 -6.66
N GLN A 475 35.85 -8.04 -6.99
CA GLN A 475 37.30 -8.18 -6.97
C GLN A 475 37.82 -8.19 -5.53
N TYR A 476 36.99 -7.89 -4.52
CA TYR A 476 37.32 -7.93 -3.10
C TYR A 476 36.83 -9.23 -2.44
N ASP A 477 37.75 -10.16 -2.18
CA ASP A 477 37.49 -11.43 -1.50
C ASP A 477 36.80 -11.24 -0.13
N ASP A 478 37.09 -10.14 0.55
CA ASP A 478 36.55 -9.83 1.88
C ASP A 478 35.03 -9.56 1.86
N LEU A 479 34.51 -8.93 0.80
CA LEU A 479 33.07 -8.71 0.65
C LEU A 479 32.33 -10.02 0.34
N CYS A 480 32.95 -10.87 -0.48
CA CYS A 480 32.45 -12.22 -0.72
C CYS A 480 32.32 -12.98 0.61
N ALA A 481 33.40 -13.03 1.39
CA ALA A 481 33.44 -13.72 2.67
C ALA A 481 32.39 -13.17 3.64
N TYR A 482 32.27 -11.83 3.72
CA TYR A 482 31.25 -11.20 4.57
C TYR A 482 29.83 -11.64 4.19
N PHE A 483 29.47 -11.56 2.90
CA PHE A 483 28.15 -11.96 2.43
C PHE A 483 27.87 -13.44 2.61
N HIS A 484 28.88 -14.28 2.42
CA HIS A 484 28.82 -15.71 2.69
C HIS A 484 28.46 -15.98 4.15
N ASP A 485 29.10 -15.29 5.09
CA ASP A 485 28.98 -15.58 6.52
C ASP A 485 27.72 -14.98 7.17
N HIS A 486 27.22 -13.84 6.67
CA HIS A 486 26.20 -13.06 7.40
C HIS A 486 24.82 -13.03 6.72
N ILE A 487 24.73 -13.11 5.39
CA ILE A 487 23.47 -12.88 4.67
C ILE A 487 22.67 -14.18 4.52
N GLU A 488 21.51 -14.23 5.16
CA GLU A 488 20.59 -15.36 5.10
C GLU A 488 19.48 -15.16 4.06
N GLN A 489 19.08 -13.92 3.79
CA GLN A 489 18.00 -13.60 2.85
C GLN A 489 18.43 -12.50 1.89
N LEU A 490 18.11 -12.70 0.62
CA LEU A 490 18.48 -11.78 -0.43
C LEU A 490 17.28 -11.50 -1.31
N HIS A 491 16.97 -10.23 -1.53
CA HIS A 491 15.86 -9.79 -2.37
C HIS A 491 16.36 -8.86 -3.46
N PHE A 492 15.92 -9.08 -4.70
CA PHE A 492 16.21 -8.20 -5.82
C PHE A 492 14.97 -7.56 -6.38
N GLN A 493 15.00 -6.27 -6.68
CA GLN A 493 13.91 -5.58 -7.37
C GLN A 493 14.41 -4.97 -8.69
N GLN A 494 13.66 -5.13 -9.77
CA GLN A 494 13.98 -4.49 -11.04
C GLN A 494 13.75 -2.97 -10.98
N ASP A 495 14.73 -2.19 -11.48
CA ASP A 495 14.61 -0.73 -11.60
C ASP A 495 13.76 -0.30 -12.81
N HIS A 496 12.93 0.74 -12.62
CA HIS A 496 12.08 1.32 -13.67
C HIS A 496 12.85 1.89 -14.88
N GLN A 497 14.14 2.17 -14.75
CA GLN A 497 14.93 2.87 -15.77
C GLN A 497 15.62 1.95 -16.79
N GLY A 498 15.55 0.62 -16.63
CA GLY A 498 16.30 -0.33 -17.45
C GLY A 498 15.41 -1.20 -18.35
N ARG A 499 15.08 -0.76 -19.56
CA ARG A 499 14.72 -1.72 -20.63
C ARG A 499 15.94 -2.62 -20.87
N ILE A 500 15.79 -3.93 -20.68
CA ILE A 500 16.90 -4.88 -20.84
C ILE A 500 17.28 -4.95 -22.32
N ASN A 501 18.47 -4.45 -22.65
CA ASN A 501 19.06 -4.59 -23.98
C ASN A 501 19.76 -5.98 -24.06
N PRO A 502 19.44 -6.86 -25.03
CA PRO A 502 19.95 -8.24 -25.11
C PRO A 502 21.48 -8.43 -25.05
N PRO A 503 22.35 -7.52 -25.58
CA PRO A 503 23.80 -7.69 -25.49
C PRO A 503 24.36 -7.51 -24.06
N LEU A 504 23.69 -6.69 -23.24
CA LEU A 504 24.07 -6.51 -21.84
C LEU A 504 23.75 -7.76 -21.01
N TYR A 505 22.83 -8.61 -21.46
CA TYR A 505 22.39 -9.81 -20.76
C TYR A 505 23.52 -10.86 -20.60
N MET A 506 24.35 -11.09 -21.61
CA MET A 506 25.45 -12.08 -21.49
C MET A 506 26.56 -11.64 -20.51
N LYS A 507 26.96 -10.36 -20.51
CA LYS A 507 27.91 -9.83 -19.51
C LYS A 507 27.32 -9.91 -18.09
N ARG A 508 26.03 -9.62 -17.96
CA ARG A 508 25.28 -9.70 -16.70
C ARG A 508 25.17 -11.15 -16.17
N ASN A 509 25.07 -12.14 -17.05
CA ASN A 509 25.00 -13.56 -16.66
C ASN A 509 26.28 -14.04 -15.96
N ILE A 510 27.47 -13.65 -16.46
CA ILE A 510 28.74 -14.07 -15.85
C ILE A 510 28.90 -13.46 -14.44
N MET A 511 28.50 -12.19 -14.27
CA MET A 511 28.55 -11.52 -12.98
C MET A 511 27.55 -12.09 -11.98
N PHE A 512 26.33 -12.38 -12.44
CA PHE A 512 25.30 -12.98 -11.60
C PHE A 512 25.68 -14.39 -11.13
N LYS A 513 26.38 -15.17 -11.97
CA LYS A 513 26.96 -16.47 -11.58
C LYS A 513 28.00 -16.32 -10.48
N LYS A 514 28.94 -15.39 -10.63
CA LYS A 514 29.95 -15.08 -9.60
C LYS A 514 29.28 -14.65 -8.29
N PHE A 515 28.26 -13.81 -8.41
CA PHE A 515 27.49 -13.35 -7.26
C PHE A 515 26.83 -14.50 -6.52
N LEU A 516 26.07 -15.36 -7.21
CA LEU A 516 25.39 -16.48 -6.55
C LEU A 516 26.37 -17.46 -5.90
N ALA A 517 27.54 -17.68 -6.52
CA ALA A 517 28.58 -18.54 -5.95
C ALA A 517 29.05 -18.10 -4.55
N VAL A 518 28.96 -16.79 -4.25
CA VAL A 518 29.32 -16.24 -2.94
C VAL A 518 28.38 -16.70 -1.83
N PHE A 519 27.10 -16.89 -2.12
CA PHE A 519 26.07 -17.09 -1.07
C PHE A 519 25.72 -18.57 -0.81
N ASN A 520 26.53 -19.49 -1.31
CA ASN A 520 26.14 -20.88 -1.52
C ASN A 520 25.83 -21.70 -0.26
N THR A 521 26.19 -21.30 0.96
CA THR A 521 26.05 -22.17 2.16
C THR A 521 25.06 -21.65 3.21
N ASN A 522 25.00 -20.34 3.47
CA ASN A 522 24.16 -19.77 4.55
C ASN A 522 22.84 -19.14 4.06
N MET A 523 22.63 -19.05 2.74
CA MET A 523 21.41 -18.47 2.17
C MET A 523 20.19 -19.37 2.38
N LYS A 524 19.21 -18.86 3.12
CA LYS A 524 17.93 -19.53 3.39
C LYS A 524 16.86 -19.14 2.37
N TYR A 525 16.90 -17.91 1.88
CA TYR A 525 15.85 -17.32 1.04
C TYR A 525 16.42 -16.44 -0.07
N LEU A 526 15.91 -16.63 -1.29
CA LEU A 526 16.18 -15.76 -2.44
C LEU A 526 14.87 -15.23 -3.01
N GLY A 527 14.71 -13.91 -3.02
CA GLY A 527 13.57 -13.17 -3.56
C GLY A 527 13.96 -12.40 -4.82
N CYS A 528 13.13 -12.39 -5.85
CA CYS A 528 13.35 -11.60 -7.07
C CYS A 528 12.03 -11.01 -7.57
N GLU A 529 11.90 -9.69 -7.51
CA GLU A 529 10.79 -8.94 -8.06
C GLU A 529 11.16 -8.36 -9.43
N VAL A 530 10.35 -8.67 -10.43
CA VAL A 530 10.61 -8.35 -11.83
C VAL A 530 9.43 -7.54 -12.36
N GLU A 531 9.71 -6.45 -13.07
CA GLU A 531 8.67 -5.56 -13.57
C GLU A 531 8.03 -6.11 -14.85
N PHE A 532 8.81 -6.72 -15.74
CA PHE A 532 8.31 -7.20 -17.03
C PHE A 532 8.41 -8.73 -17.21
N VAL A 533 7.40 -9.31 -17.85
CA VAL A 533 7.34 -10.75 -18.15
C VAL A 533 8.49 -11.22 -19.04
N ASN A 534 8.95 -10.39 -19.97
CA ASN A 534 10.10 -10.72 -20.79
C ASN A 534 11.33 -10.98 -19.91
N ASP A 535 11.50 -10.21 -18.84
CA ASP A 535 12.65 -10.32 -17.96
C ASP A 535 12.52 -11.55 -17.06
N VAL A 536 11.31 -11.99 -16.72
CA VAL A 536 11.08 -13.32 -16.13
C VAL A 536 11.47 -14.43 -17.11
N ILE A 537 11.07 -14.34 -18.38
CA ILE A 537 11.41 -15.33 -19.43
C ILE A 537 12.92 -15.46 -19.61
N TYR A 538 13.67 -14.37 -19.44
CA TYR A 538 15.13 -14.38 -19.54
C TYR A 538 15.80 -14.76 -18.20
N MET A 539 15.39 -14.22 -17.06
CA MET A 539 16.05 -14.51 -15.78
C MET A 539 15.76 -15.90 -15.26
N LEU A 540 14.56 -16.44 -15.51
CA LEU A 540 14.15 -17.74 -14.99
C LEU A 540 15.10 -18.86 -15.48
N PRO A 541 15.35 -19.12 -16.78
CA PRO A 541 16.29 -20.16 -17.19
C PRO A 541 17.69 -20.05 -16.59
N MET A 542 18.19 -18.82 -16.38
CA MET A 542 19.49 -18.55 -15.77
C MET A 542 19.49 -18.92 -14.28
N LEU A 543 18.54 -18.37 -13.51
CA LEU A 543 18.34 -18.72 -12.11
C LEU A 543 18.19 -20.23 -11.96
N LEU A 544 17.44 -20.87 -12.86
CA LEU A 544 17.22 -22.30 -12.83
C LEU A 544 18.47 -23.14 -13.15
N THR A 545 19.29 -22.71 -14.10
CA THR A 545 20.52 -23.44 -14.48
C THR A 545 21.58 -23.36 -13.38
N GLU A 546 21.71 -22.20 -12.74
CA GLU A 546 22.67 -22.02 -11.65
C GLU A 546 22.14 -22.57 -10.33
N MET A 547 20.85 -22.41 -10.03
CA MET A 547 20.27 -22.99 -8.83
C MET A 547 20.31 -24.52 -8.86
N VAL A 548 20.28 -25.16 -10.02
CA VAL A 548 20.56 -26.61 -10.13
C VAL A 548 21.95 -26.99 -9.60
N ASN A 549 22.93 -26.10 -9.72
CA ASN A 549 24.27 -26.28 -9.13
C ASN A 549 24.32 -25.87 -7.64
N ILE A 550 23.43 -24.96 -7.20
CA ILE A 550 23.35 -24.46 -5.81
C ILE A 550 22.47 -25.36 -4.92
N ILE A 551 21.50 -26.07 -5.48
CA ILE A 551 20.57 -27.02 -4.80
C ILE A 551 21.32 -28.23 -4.22
N GLU A 552 22.61 -28.42 -4.51
CA GLU A 552 23.47 -29.25 -3.66
C GLU A 552 23.58 -28.75 -2.21
N ILE A 553 23.13 -27.52 -1.92
CA ILE A 553 23.29 -26.83 -0.63
C ILE A 553 21.95 -26.22 -0.15
N GLN A 554 21.86 -25.97 1.16
CA GLN A 554 20.70 -25.81 2.05
C GLN A 554 19.71 -24.63 1.79
N MET A 555 19.52 -24.17 0.54
CA MET A 555 18.50 -23.16 0.23
C MET A 555 17.07 -23.71 0.43
N LYS A 556 16.27 -23.01 1.24
CA LYS A 556 14.91 -23.46 1.61
C LYS A 556 13.81 -22.92 0.69
N VAL A 557 13.90 -21.66 0.24
CA VAL A 557 12.81 -21.00 -0.52
C VAL A 557 13.33 -20.05 -1.61
N LEU A 558 12.77 -20.14 -2.83
CA LEU A 558 12.89 -19.16 -3.91
C LEU A 558 11.55 -18.45 -4.13
N LYS A 559 11.52 -17.12 -4.09
CA LYS A 559 10.33 -16.30 -4.37
C LYS A 559 10.57 -15.41 -5.59
N MET A 560 9.78 -15.54 -6.66
CA MET A 560 9.77 -14.53 -7.74
C MET A 560 8.49 -13.72 -7.69
N LYS A 561 8.47 -12.39 -7.86
CA LYS A 561 7.25 -11.57 -7.90
C LYS A 561 7.19 -10.73 -9.17
N LEU A 562 6.15 -10.84 -9.99
CA LEU A 562 5.93 -9.94 -11.13
C LEU A 562 5.21 -8.66 -10.67
N ILE A 563 5.73 -7.47 -11.00
CA ILE A 563 5.22 -6.17 -10.50
C ILE A 563 4.20 -5.52 -11.47
N ARG A 564 4.30 -5.71 -12.80
CA ARG A 564 3.36 -5.11 -13.78
C ARG A 564 2.80 -6.12 -14.78
N GLN A 565 1.50 -5.99 -15.07
CA GLN A 565 0.80 -6.76 -16.11
C GLN A 565 0.96 -6.04 -17.47
N CYS A 566 1.50 -6.72 -18.47
CA CYS A 566 1.31 -6.32 -19.87
C CYS A 566 0.28 -7.24 -20.53
N ASP A 567 -0.37 -6.80 -21.61
CA ASP A 567 -1.30 -7.60 -22.42
C ASP A 567 -0.63 -8.88 -22.94
N ILE A 568 -1.00 -10.03 -22.37
CA ILE A 568 -0.26 -11.29 -22.52
C ILE A 568 -1.23 -12.46 -22.83
N GLY A 569 -1.82 -12.45 -24.03
CA GLY A 569 -2.44 -13.65 -24.60
C GLY A 569 -1.42 -14.65 -25.17
N ALA A 570 -0.33 -14.14 -25.77
CA ALA A 570 0.69 -14.97 -26.43
C ALA A 570 1.84 -15.40 -25.50
N LYS A 571 2.24 -14.56 -24.53
CA LYS A 571 3.41 -14.81 -23.67
C LYS A 571 3.11 -15.70 -22.44
N TYR A 572 1.84 -15.89 -22.08
CA TYR A 572 1.43 -16.82 -21.00
C TYR A 572 1.72 -18.29 -21.39
N ARG A 573 1.61 -18.62 -22.68
CA ARG A 573 2.02 -19.93 -23.23
C ARG A 573 3.52 -20.17 -23.06
N SER A 574 4.34 -19.14 -23.20
CA SER A 574 5.80 -19.24 -23.01
C SER A 574 6.16 -19.44 -21.53
N ILE A 575 5.54 -18.70 -20.60
CA ILE A 575 5.77 -18.87 -19.15
C ILE A 575 5.31 -20.23 -18.66
N SER A 576 4.11 -20.68 -19.06
CA SER A 576 3.59 -22.01 -18.68
C SER A 576 4.42 -23.16 -19.28
N LYS A 577 4.93 -23.00 -20.51
CA LYS A 577 5.89 -23.93 -21.13
C LYS A 577 7.20 -23.97 -20.36
N LEU A 578 7.78 -22.82 -20.01
CA LEU A 578 9.01 -22.71 -19.22
C LEU A 578 8.85 -23.30 -17.81
N SER A 579 7.73 -23.06 -17.15
CA SER A 579 7.39 -23.66 -15.84
C SER A 579 7.28 -25.19 -15.93
N ARG A 580 6.69 -25.72 -17.01
CA ARG A 580 6.60 -27.18 -17.26
C ARG A 580 7.97 -27.80 -17.59
N GLU A 581 8.78 -27.13 -18.40
CA GLU A 581 10.16 -27.55 -18.68
C GLU A 581 11.02 -27.55 -17.42
N PHE A 582 10.86 -26.55 -16.55
CA PHE A 582 11.49 -26.49 -15.24
C PHE A 582 11.12 -27.68 -14.36
N ARG A 583 9.82 -27.95 -14.15
CA ARG A 583 9.36 -29.11 -13.37
C ARG A 583 9.97 -30.41 -13.89
N THR A 584 9.99 -30.58 -15.21
CA THR A 584 10.55 -31.78 -15.85
C THR A 584 12.07 -31.91 -15.63
N ASN A 585 12.81 -30.80 -15.67
CA ASN A 585 14.25 -30.80 -15.46
C ASN A 585 14.62 -31.02 -13.99
N VAL A 586 13.90 -30.40 -13.04
CA VAL A 586 14.06 -30.65 -11.60
C VAL A 586 13.75 -32.10 -11.27
N ASP A 587 12.65 -32.65 -11.77
CA ASP A 587 12.28 -34.05 -11.54
C ASP A 587 13.34 -35.02 -12.11
N ARG A 588 13.91 -34.74 -13.29
CA ARG A 588 14.99 -35.54 -13.87
C ARG A 588 16.27 -35.48 -13.02
N LEU A 589 16.58 -34.31 -12.47
CA LEU A 589 17.78 -34.09 -11.67
C LEU A 589 17.66 -34.74 -10.28
N LEU A 590 16.52 -34.54 -9.62
CA LEU A 590 16.17 -35.23 -8.36
C LEU A 590 16.22 -36.76 -8.53
N ARG A 591 15.72 -37.29 -9.65
CA ARG A 591 15.83 -38.73 -9.98
C ARG A 591 17.27 -39.20 -10.22
N ARG A 592 18.12 -38.37 -10.86
CA ARG A 592 19.55 -38.67 -11.03
C ARG A 592 20.27 -38.68 -9.69
N GLN A 593 19.98 -37.73 -8.82
CA GLN A 593 20.56 -37.69 -7.47
C GLN A 593 20.05 -38.83 -6.59
N MET A 594 18.77 -39.21 -6.65
CA MET A 594 18.28 -40.41 -5.96
C MET A 594 18.99 -41.67 -6.43
N LYS A 595 19.27 -41.80 -7.74
CA LYS A 595 20.04 -42.94 -8.27
C LYS A 595 21.50 -42.93 -7.84
N GLN A 596 22.13 -41.76 -7.70
CA GLN A 596 23.51 -41.63 -7.21
C GLN A 596 23.61 -41.83 -5.68
N ARG A 597 22.62 -41.37 -4.92
CA ARG A 597 22.56 -41.49 -3.44
C ARG A 597 21.98 -42.83 -2.96
N GLN A 598 21.18 -43.56 -3.73
CA GLN A 598 20.86 -44.96 -3.42
C GLN A 598 22.10 -45.88 -3.40
N GLN A 599 23.27 -45.39 -3.87
CA GLN A 599 24.54 -46.10 -3.79
C GLN A 599 25.40 -45.70 -2.57
N GLN A 600 24.98 -44.74 -1.73
CA GLN A 600 25.68 -44.32 -0.50
C GLN A 600 24.66 -43.94 0.62
N PHE A 601 24.74 -44.59 1.78
CA PHE A 601 23.77 -44.57 2.90
C PHE A 601 23.18 -43.21 3.36
N ASP A 602 21.99 -43.33 3.97
CA ASP A 602 21.10 -42.42 4.74
C ASP A 602 21.46 -40.94 4.89
N VAL A 603 20.62 -40.06 4.32
CA VAL A 603 20.55 -38.63 4.64
C VAL A 603 19.09 -38.15 4.66
N ASN A 604 18.71 -37.44 5.72
CA ASN A 604 17.43 -36.73 5.86
C ASN A 604 17.26 -35.66 4.77
N TYR A 605 16.17 -35.74 4.01
CA TYR A 605 15.86 -34.80 2.92
C TYR A 605 15.19 -33.52 3.45
N VAL A 606 15.70 -32.35 3.04
CA VAL A 606 15.06 -31.04 3.25
C VAL A 606 14.50 -30.57 1.90
N GLY A 607 13.19 -30.33 1.82
CA GLY A 607 12.53 -29.91 0.57
C GLY A 607 12.89 -28.47 0.18
N THR A 608 13.12 -28.23 -1.11
CA THR A 608 13.27 -26.89 -1.70
C THR A 608 11.92 -26.43 -2.24
N HIS A 609 11.44 -25.26 -1.81
CA HIS A 609 10.20 -24.65 -2.29
C HIS A 609 10.50 -23.54 -3.30
N VAL A 610 9.89 -23.58 -4.48
CA VAL A 610 9.99 -22.51 -5.48
C VAL A 610 8.61 -21.90 -5.69
N CYS A 611 8.38 -20.69 -5.19
CA CYS A 611 7.12 -19.97 -5.36
C CYS A 611 7.29 -18.84 -6.38
N VAL A 612 6.51 -18.88 -7.47
CA VAL A 612 6.41 -17.78 -8.44
C VAL A 612 5.12 -17.02 -8.18
N TRP A 613 5.25 -15.76 -7.80
CA TRP A 613 4.18 -14.83 -7.49
C TRP A 613 3.97 -13.88 -8.65
N ILE A 614 2.72 -13.65 -9.01
CA ILE A 614 2.35 -12.66 -10.03
C ILE A 614 1.48 -11.64 -9.31
N GLY A 615 2.03 -10.46 -9.03
CA GLY A 615 1.34 -9.36 -8.34
C GLY A 615 0.70 -8.39 -9.33
N LYS A 616 -0.40 -7.75 -8.90
CA LYS A 616 -1.10 -6.69 -9.63
C LYS A 616 -0.91 -5.37 -8.87
N GLN A 617 -0.11 -4.44 -9.38
CA GLN A 617 -0.10 -3.07 -8.85
C GLN A 617 -1.17 -2.21 -9.52
N GLY A 618 -2.15 -1.78 -8.72
CA GLY A 618 -3.02 -0.63 -8.98
C GLY A 618 -3.13 0.17 -7.68
N TYR A 619 -3.27 1.50 -7.77
CA TYR A 619 -3.48 2.33 -6.59
C TYR A 619 -4.73 1.85 -5.84
N ASN A 620 -4.51 1.40 -4.60
CA ASN A 620 -5.44 0.77 -3.66
C ASN A 620 -5.80 -0.72 -3.92
N HIS A 621 -5.34 -1.55 -2.97
CA HIS A 621 -5.51 -2.99 -2.77
C HIS A 621 -4.64 -3.94 -3.60
N ASP A 622 -3.62 -4.50 -2.92
CA ASP A 622 -2.78 -5.61 -3.38
C ASP A 622 -3.58 -6.93 -3.44
N HIS A 623 -3.69 -7.52 -4.63
CA HIS A 623 -4.03 -8.93 -4.77
C HIS A 623 -2.82 -9.69 -5.32
N GLU A 624 -2.33 -10.66 -4.54
CA GLU A 624 -1.21 -11.52 -4.87
C GLU A 624 -1.72 -12.90 -5.35
N HIS A 625 -1.16 -13.42 -6.45
CA HIS A 625 -1.35 -14.81 -6.85
C HIS A 625 -0.07 -15.60 -6.65
N GLU A 626 -0.11 -16.65 -5.81
CA GLU A 626 0.97 -17.61 -5.56
C GLU A 626 0.91 -18.79 -6.54
N ILE A 627 2.04 -19.11 -7.18
CA ILE A 627 2.25 -20.38 -7.88
C ILE A 627 3.34 -21.14 -7.12
N ASP A 628 2.93 -22.02 -6.22
CA ASP A 628 3.85 -22.89 -5.48
C ASP A 628 4.31 -24.07 -6.35
N ILE A 629 5.62 -24.28 -6.44
CA ILE A 629 6.27 -25.40 -7.12
C ILE A 629 7.03 -26.21 -6.06
N THR A 630 6.36 -27.22 -5.52
CA THR A 630 6.95 -28.21 -4.62
C THR A 630 7.20 -29.53 -5.33
N GLY A 631 8.34 -30.17 -5.03
CA GLY A 631 8.63 -31.55 -5.38
C GLY A 631 8.63 -32.43 -4.14
N GLN A 632 7.62 -33.31 -3.98
CA GLN A 632 7.64 -34.40 -3.01
C GLN A 632 7.78 -35.74 -3.75
N ALA A 633 8.71 -36.58 -3.33
CA ALA A 633 8.75 -37.98 -3.74
C ALA A 633 8.26 -38.85 -2.59
N MET A 634 7.11 -39.50 -2.76
CA MET A 634 6.69 -40.62 -1.90
C MET A 634 7.53 -41.84 -2.26
N THR A 635 8.24 -42.40 -1.29
CA THR A 635 8.68 -43.79 -1.33
C THR A 635 7.90 -44.54 -0.26
N SER A 636 7.00 -45.42 -0.69
CA SER A 636 6.55 -46.56 0.13
C SER A 636 7.67 -47.60 0.06
N ILE A 637 8.30 -47.91 1.19
CA ILE A 637 9.15 -49.08 1.32
C ILE A 637 8.30 -50.10 2.10
N ASP A 638 7.84 -51.13 1.41
CA ASP A 638 7.51 -52.41 2.05
C ASP A 638 8.83 -53.15 2.22
N VAL A 639 9.28 -53.26 3.48
CA VAL A 639 9.96 -54.45 4.07
C VAL A 639 9.44 -54.62 5.48
#